data_AF-A0A3C1A7S1-F1
#
_entry.id   AF-A0A3C1A7S1-F1
#
_cell.length_a   1.000
_cell.length_b   1.000
_cell.length_c   1.000
_cell.angle_alpha   90.00
_cell.angle_beta   90.00
_cell.angle_gamma   90.00
#
_symmetry.space_group_name_H-M   'P 1'
#
loop_
_entity.id
_entity.type
_entity.pdbx_description
1 polymer ?
#
loop_
_entity_poly.entity_id
_entity_poly.type
_entity_poly.pdbx_seq_one_letter_code
_entity_poly.pdbx_strand_id
1 'polypeptide(L)'
;ELAIQNGRIYAATNAGLKFRNSGETQWQTANYLDDQGQLQPLAGFVWDVKVGSNGIVVASVDSKVYVSESGQPNEFINQSTKQILPDTVLNPDKLPSTGLGRIELAVAPSNPDYIYACASDPFGYFDNVYRSIDKGNTWEIIFPGHSSILPDIFVVNNVAYGLVANTIVVYPNNPEEILVGGINLWHGKYINEGYYHWGTAPVSNYATSKFSHDYLHELHHTYVFKPNDPKTFLIGTDGGIAINIDGELQFKSLNRTYMTAQFVTLNVNGFGNPIGGTLGNGIQYIGDGTNSPLGAIEVWNGDFNNSGEGGYVAISKINPEVFILSLKGGPFRRTEDKGYSFSTTFLNSGMTAPANTYCPMLLWESFNDPTSVDTTRYRAPKDIAQGEEILARSRIYDYPFKTTAPHDLQKGDVIYLKDPLQAKTFLALGDKVYYTKEILDFTKEPEWWQIAKVVGTVSCMGISADANHLYVGTESGNVFRISNLTYANSAATASITSALCVVSTQQIKSFPNRTITSISVDPKNPKHIIVTLGNYGFDEYVYNIDNALDSLPTFISVQGNLPLGPVYSSLIELNNSNLVILGTEYGIFFTENISAPNWINDNGPMGRIPVKVLLQQTVSGGGIFVPSDDPNIPGVYYPEISNYGIIYAATYGRGIYSSTSFVGIDQPEINSQPTKGQLVIYPNPVRNELSCVIQGEHASDVRIEIYDFSGRKVKENHLKIQSGYNTFTMDVSDLNRGTYIIRSISESTISTAKFIIVK
;
A
#
# COMPACT_ATOMS: atom_id res chain seq x y z
N GLU A 1 -5.48 24.93 -7.92
CA GLU A 1 -4.70 26.18 -7.92
C GLU A 1 -5.30 27.19 -6.94
N LEU A 2 -4.46 27.86 -6.15
CA LEU A 2 -4.84 28.97 -5.25
C LEU A 2 -3.91 30.15 -5.53
N ALA A 3 -4.47 31.36 -5.62
CA ALA A 3 -3.68 32.57 -5.79
C ALA A 3 -4.15 33.67 -4.83
N ILE A 4 -3.22 34.52 -4.35
CA ILE A 4 -3.50 35.52 -3.34
C ILE A 4 -3.12 36.91 -3.85
N GLN A 5 -4.04 37.86 -3.70
CA GLN A 5 -3.87 39.26 -4.11
C GLN A 5 -4.44 40.16 -3.01
N ASN A 6 -3.62 40.97 -2.34
CA ASN A 6 -4.07 41.98 -1.35
C ASN A 6 -5.10 41.47 -0.31
N GLY A 7 -4.91 40.27 0.23
CA GLY A 7 -5.81 39.66 1.21
C GLY A 7 -7.06 38.99 0.61
N ARG A 8 -7.20 38.98 -0.72
CA ARG A 8 -8.18 38.18 -1.47
C ARG A 8 -7.54 36.88 -1.91
N ILE A 9 -8.29 35.78 -1.80
CA ILE A 9 -7.89 34.46 -2.29
C ILE A 9 -8.76 34.13 -3.50
N TYR A 10 -8.12 33.75 -4.60
CA TYR A 10 -8.74 33.13 -5.77
C TYR A 10 -8.49 31.62 -5.74
N ALA A 11 -9.49 30.84 -6.12
CA ALA A 11 -9.42 29.38 -6.16
C ALA A 11 -9.95 28.85 -7.49
N ALA A 12 -9.13 28.06 -8.17
CA ALA A 12 -9.55 27.28 -9.32
C ALA A 12 -10.37 26.07 -8.84
N THR A 13 -11.56 25.88 -9.40
CA THR A 13 -12.45 24.77 -9.06
C THR A 13 -13.07 24.16 -10.31
N ASN A 14 -13.69 23.00 -10.17
CA ASN A 14 -14.50 22.37 -11.22
C ASN A 14 -15.86 23.07 -11.44
N ALA A 15 -16.17 24.14 -10.71
CA ALA A 15 -17.45 24.86 -10.74
C ALA A 15 -17.26 26.38 -10.72
N GLY A 16 -16.19 26.87 -11.34
CA GLY A 16 -15.91 28.29 -11.55
C GLY A 16 -14.70 28.83 -10.80
N LEU A 17 -14.25 30.02 -11.21
CA LEU A 17 -13.21 30.77 -10.51
C LEU A 17 -13.82 31.39 -9.26
N LYS A 18 -13.48 30.84 -8.10
CA LYS A 18 -13.99 31.33 -6.82
C LYS A 18 -13.07 32.36 -6.23
N PHE A 19 -13.62 33.33 -5.51
CA PHE A 19 -12.85 34.25 -4.70
C PHE A 19 -13.48 34.47 -3.32
N ARG A 20 -12.65 34.93 -2.38
CA ARG A 20 -13.04 35.32 -1.04
C ARG A 20 -12.11 36.40 -0.52
N ASN A 21 -12.66 37.50 0.00
CA ASN A 21 -11.85 38.54 0.64
C ASN A 21 -11.48 38.15 2.08
N SER A 22 -10.42 38.77 2.60
CA SER A 22 -10.05 38.62 4.02
C SER A 22 -11.23 38.99 4.92
N GLY A 23 -11.55 38.11 5.87
CA GLY A 23 -12.67 38.29 6.81
C GLY A 23 -14.03 37.78 6.33
N GLU A 24 -14.17 37.40 5.05
CA GLU A 24 -15.39 36.75 4.56
C GLU A 24 -15.36 35.23 4.82
N THR A 25 -16.52 34.64 5.09
CA THR A 25 -16.66 33.18 5.28
C THR A 25 -17.20 32.45 4.05
N GLN A 26 -17.82 33.17 3.12
CA GLN A 26 -18.48 32.62 1.94
C GLN A 26 -17.64 32.84 0.68
N TRP A 27 -17.62 31.85 -0.21
CA TRP A 27 -16.99 31.95 -1.52
C TRP A 27 -17.95 32.51 -2.55
N GLN A 28 -17.46 33.38 -3.44
CA GLN A 28 -18.22 33.97 -4.55
C GLN A 28 -17.58 33.57 -5.89
N THR A 29 -18.35 33.60 -6.98
CA THR A 29 -17.83 33.35 -8.33
C THR A 29 -17.39 34.68 -8.95
N ALA A 30 -16.19 34.73 -9.53
CA ALA A 30 -15.71 35.86 -10.31
C ALA A 30 -16.48 36.02 -11.62
N ASN A 31 -16.49 37.22 -12.19
CA ASN A 31 -17.18 37.57 -13.43
C ASN A 31 -16.23 38.19 -14.45
N TYR A 32 -16.53 37.99 -15.73
CA TYR A 32 -15.90 38.68 -16.84
C TYR A 32 -16.89 39.62 -17.53
N LEU A 33 -16.37 40.66 -18.18
CA LEU A 33 -17.14 41.55 -19.05
C LEU A 33 -17.21 40.94 -20.45
N ASP A 34 -18.43 40.70 -20.94
CA ASP A 34 -18.64 40.29 -22.33
C ASP A 34 -18.50 41.47 -23.31
N ASP A 35 -18.61 41.18 -24.61
CA ASP A 35 -18.46 42.17 -25.68
C ASP A 35 -19.58 43.24 -25.66
N GLN A 36 -20.67 43.00 -24.90
CA GLN A 36 -21.75 43.97 -24.66
C GLN A 36 -21.58 44.73 -23.34
N GLY A 37 -20.47 44.52 -22.63
CA GLY A 37 -20.18 45.14 -21.34
C GLY A 37 -21.04 44.61 -20.18
N GLN A 38 -21.66 43.45 -20.34
CA GLN A 38 -22.41 42.79 -19.27
C GLN A 38 -21.51 41.84 -18.48
N LEU A 39 -21.77 41.73 -17.17
CA LEU A 39 -21.06 40.80 -16.32
C LEU A 39 -21.60 39.38 -16.50
N GLN A 40 -20.70 38.47 -16.84
CA GLN A 40 -20.98 37.05 -16.98
C GLN A 40 -20.15 36.25 -15.98
N PRO A 41 -20.72 35.22 -15.32
CA PRO A 41 -19.99 34.44 -14.34
C PRO A 41 -18.93 33.53 -14.98
N LEU A 42 -17.74 33.49 -14.39
CA LEU A 42 -16.70 32.50 -14.68
C LEU A 42 -17.05 31.18 -13.96
N ALA A 43 -18.12 30.51 -14.39
CA ALA A 43 -18.67 29.32 -13.74
C ALA A 43 -18.09 27.98 -14.23
N GLY A 44 -17.24 28.02 -15.26
CA GLY A 44 -16.65 26.86 -15.92
C GLY A 44 -15.59 26.11 -15.11
N PHE A 45 -15.05 25.04 -15.70
CA PHE A 45 -13.90 24.33 -15.14
C PHE A 45 -12.67 25.24 -15.21
N VAL A 46 -12.01 25.46 -14.07
CA VAL A 46 -10.81 26.32 -14.01
C VAL A 46 -9.56 25.45 -14.00
N TRP A 47 -8.73 25.61 -15.03
CA TRP A 47 -7.44 24.92 -15.11
C TRP A 47 -6.41 25.59 -14.21
N ASP A 48 -6.29 26.92 -14.28
CA ASP A 48 -5.25 27.67 -13.58
C ASP A 48 -5.69 29.09 -13.21
N VAL A 49 -5.10 29.65 -12.15
CA VAL A 49 -5.18 31.08 -11.78
C VAL A 49 -3.86 31.55 -11.18
N LYS A 50 -3.31 32.65 -11.71
CA LYS A 50 -2.07 33.29 -11.24
C LYS A 50 -2.27 34.76 -10.92
N VAL A 51 -1.45 35.26 -9.99
CA VAL A 51 -1.40 36.68 -9.59
C VAL A 51 0.00 37.22 -9.86
N GLY A 52 0.09 38.34 -10.59
CA GLY A 52 1.36 39.03 -10.81
C GLY A 52 1.74 39.97 -9.66
N SER A 53 3.00 40.40 -9.61
CA SER A 53 3.52 41.25 -8.54
C SER A 53 2.90 42.66 -8.47
N ASN A 54 2.26 43.12 -9.54
CA ASN A 54 1.48 44.37 -9.59
C ASN A 54 -0.01 44.19 -9.23
N GLY A 55 -0.43 42.95 -8.92
CA GLY A 55 -1.81 42.63 -8.59
C GLY A 55 -2.68 42.19 -9.77
N ILE A 56 -2.17 42.12 -11.00
CA ILE A 56 -2.90 41.52 -12.14
C ILE A 56 -3.30 40.08 -11.81
N VAL A 57 -4.49 39.66 -12.22
CA VAL A 57 -4.97 38.29 -12.06
C VAL A 57 -5.27 37.70 -13.42
N VAL A 58 -4.76 36.52 -13.69
CA VAL A 58 -5.07 35.75 -14.91
C VAL A 58 -5.58 34.38 -14.56
N ALA A 59 -6.59 33.92 -15.30
CA ALA A 59 -7.21 32.62 -15.08
C ALA A 59 -7.52 31.92 -16.40
N SER A 60 -7.40 30.60 -16.39
CA SER A 60 -7.85 29.73 -17.48
C SER A 60 -9.16 29.05 -17.07
N VAL A 61 -10.25 29.35 -17.76
CA VAL A 61 -11.61 28.87 -17.48
C VAL A 61 -12.21 28.33 -18.76
N ASP A 62 -12.71 27.09 -18.77
CA ASP A 62 -13.25 26.40 -19.96
C ASP A 62 -12.33 26.51 -21.19
N SER A 63 -11.03 26.29 -20.98
CA SER A 63 -9.99 26.35 -22.02
C SER A 63 -9.87 27.73 -22.69
N LYS A 64 -10.19 28.80 -21.98
CA LYS A 64 -10.02 30.20 -22.39
C LYS A 64 -9.27 31.00 -21.34
N VAL A 65 -8.52 32.01 -21.76
CA VAL A 65 -7.75 32.88 -20.86
C VAL A 65 -8.49 34.18 -20.59
N TYR A 66 -8.58 34.53 -19.32
CA TYR A 66 -9.18 35.76 -18.83
C TYR A 66 -8.17 36.56 -18.02
N VAL A 67 -8.13 37.88 -18.22
CA VAL A 67 -7.23 38.81 -17.51
C VAL A 67 -8.03 39.88 -16.77
N SER A 68 -7.73 40.09 -15.50
CA SER A 68 -8.15 41.25 -14.72
C SER A 68 -6.92 42.08 -14.35
N GLU A 69 -6.74 43.22 -15.02
CA GLU A 69 -5.55 44.09 -14.84
C GLU A 69 -5.48 44.69 -13.42
N SER A 70 -6.63 45.12 -12.89
CA SER A 70 -6.76 45.61 -11.51
C SER A 70 -6.77 44.48 -10.47
N GLY A 71 -6.91 43.25 -10.94
CA GLY A 71 -7.18 42.06 -10.16
C GLY A 71 -8.52 42.07 -9.40
N GLN A 72 -9.48 42.91 -9.82
CA GLN A 72 -10.84 42.86 -9.27
C GLN A 72 -11.64 41.68 -9.85
N PRO A 73 -12.43 40.97 -9.02
CA PRO A 73 -13.09 39.74 -9.41
C PRO A 73 -14.20 39.92 -10.46
N ASN A 74 -14.60 41.16 -10.77
CA ASN A 74 -15.64 41.48 -11.75
C ASN A 74 -15.10 42.25 -12.97
N GLU A 75 -13.78 42.32 -13.13
CA GLU A 75 -13.11 43.07 -14.20
C GLU A 75 -12.28 42.17 -15.11
N PHE A 76 -12.64 40.88 -15.21
CA PHE A 76 -11.97 39.98 -16.15
C PHE A 76 -12.38 40.29 -17.60
N ILE A 77 -11.44 40.22 -18.52
CA ILE A 77 -11.64 40.37 -19.96
C ILE A 77 -11.20 39.06 -20.64
N ASN A 78 -12.02 38.55 -21.56
CA ASN A 78 -11.70 37.35 -22.33
C ASN A 78 -10.63 37.66 -23.39
N GLN A 79 -9.49 36.96 -23.33
CA GLN A 79 -8.39 37.08 -24.29
C GLN A 79 -8.37 35.97 -25.35
N SER A 80 -9.29 35.00 -25.25
CA SER A 80 -9.47 33.88 -26.18
C SER A 80 -10.60 34.17 -27.18
N THR A 81 -10.36 35.08 -28.12
CA THR A 81 -11.35 35.56 -29.10
C THR A 81 -10.92 35.41 -30.57
N LYS A 82 -9.77 34.79 -30.84
CA LYS A 82 -9.32 34.53 -32.22
C LYS A 82 -10.18 33.46 -32.88
N GLN A 83 -10.66 33.76 -34.08
CA GLN A 83 -11.46 32.84 -34.90
C GLN A 83 -10.82 32.70 -36.28
N ILE A 84 -10.57 31.46 -36.68
CA ILE A 84 -10.11 31.12 -38.03
C ILE A 84 -11.35 30.78 -38.86
N LEU A 85 -11.65 31.63 -39.84
CA LEU A 85 -12.72 31.42 -40.81
C LEU A 85 -12.11 31.03 -42.17
N PRO A 86 -12.89 30.47 -43.12
CA PRO A 86 -12.35 30.02 -44.40
C PRO A 86 -11.53 31.06 -45.18
N ASP A 87 -11.94 32.34 -45.14
CA ASP A 87 -11.34 33.42 -45.93
C ASP A 87 -10.69 34.53 -45.08
N THR A 88 -10.79 34.47 -43.75
CA THR A 88 -10.28 35.54 -42.87
C THR A 88 -9.99 35.04 -41.46
N VAL A 89 -9.23 35.81 -40.69
CA VAL A 89 -8.98 35.56 -39.27
C VAL A 89 -9.47 36.76 -38.48
N LEU A 90 -10.45 36.53 -37.60
CA LEU A 90 -10.92 37.56 -36.66
C LEU A 90 -10.03 37.55 -35.42
N ASN A 91 -9.69 38.74 -34.92
CA ASN A 91 -8.82 38.94 -33.76
C ASN A 91 -7.50 38.15 -33.85
N PRO A 92 -6.68 38.37 -34.91
CA PRO A 92 -5.50 37.55 -35.18
C PRO A 92 -4.45 37.57 -34.07
N ASP A 93 -4.42 38.63 -33.26
CA ASP A 93 -3.49 38.86 -32.16
C ASP A 93 -3.99 38.31 -30.81
N LYS A 94 -5.14 37.61 -30.78
CA LYS A 94 -5.73 37.01 -29.57
C LYS A 94 -5.45 35.51 -29.50
N LEU A 95 -5.67 34.91 -28.34
CA LEU A 95 -5.65 33.45 -28.20
C LEU A 95 -6.83 32.82 -28.94
N PRO A 96 -6.71 31.57 -29.42
CA PRO A 96 -7.81 30.82 -30.03
C PRO A 96 -9.06 30.81 -29.15
N SER A 97 -10.23 31.05 -29.77
CA SER A 97 -11.53 31.01 -29.08
C SER A 97 -12.10 29.60 -28.90
N THR A 98 -11.57 28.62 -29.65
CA THR A 98 -11.93 27.19 -29.63
C THR A 98 -10.70 26.36 -29.97
N GLY A 99 -10.73 25.06 -29.65
CA GLY A 99 -9.69 24.10 -30.07
C GLY A 99 -8.54 23.94 -29.09
N LEU A 100 -8.59 24.59 -27.91
CA LEU A 100 -7.65 24.36 -26.82
C LEU A 100 -8.26 23.44 -25.75
N GLY A 101 -7.41 22.66 -25.10
CA GLY A 101 -7.67 21.86 -23.91
C GLY A 101 -7.18 22.58 -22.66
N ARG A 102 -6.34 21.92 -21.86
CA ARG A 102 -5.78 22.50 -20.63
C ARG A 102 -4.82 23.64 -20.97
N ILE A 103 -4.91 24.74 -20.24
CA ILE A 103 -4.00 25.89 -20.36
C ILE A 103 -3.43 26.21 -18.98
N GLU A 104 -2.11 26.11 -18.85
CA GLU A 104 -1.34 26.55 -17.69
C GLU A 104 -0.78 27.94 -17.94
N LEU A 105 -0.80 28.78 -16.90
CA LEU A 105 -0.45 30.20 -17.01
C LEU A 105 0.78 30.53 -16.17
N ALA A 106 1.53 31.53 -16.61
CA ALA A 106 2.56 32.15 -15.79
C ALA A 106 2.58 33.66 -16.02
N VAL A 107 2.73 34.42 -14.93
CA VAL A 107 2.97 35.87 -14.97
C VAL A 107 4.41 36.11 -14.52
N ALA A 108 5.19 36.87 -15.28
CA ALA A 108 6.59 37.07 -14.96
C ALA A 108 6.75 37.85 -13.64
N PRO A 109 7.49 37.31 -12.64
CA PRO A 109 7.63 37.97 -11.33
C PRO A 109 8.30 39.34 -11.41
N SER A 110 9.28 39.49 -12.31
CA SER A 110 10.07 40.71 -12.53
C SER A 110 9.34 41.76 -13.38
N ASN A 111 8.39 41.36 -14.22
CA ASN A 111 7.60 42.26 -15.05
C ASN A 111 6.22 41.66 -15.39
N PRO A 112 5.17 41.98 -14.62
CA PRO A 112 3.83 41.41 -14.83
C PRO A 112 3.12 41.77 -16.14
N ASP A 113 3.72 42.60 -16.99
CA ASP A 113 3.22 42.80 -18.36
C ASP A 113 3.40 41.54 -19.21
N TYR A 114 4.37 40.69 -18.84
CA TYR A 114 4.65 39.42 -19.49
C TYR A 114 3.77 38.31 -18.91
N ILE A 115 2.94 37.73 -19.78
CA ILE A 115 2.04 36.62 -19.45
C ILE A 115 2.26 35.51 -20.46
N TYR A 116 2.34 34.28 -19.96
CA TYR A 116 2.56 33.09 -20.77
C TYR A 116 1.41 32.10 -20.59
N ALA A 117 1.12 31.35 -21.65
CA ALA A 117 0.13 30.29 -21.66
C ALA A 117 0.70 29.05 -22.36
N CYS A 118 0.80 27.91 -21.66
CA CYS A 118 1.15 26.62 -22.25
C CYS A 118 -0.13 25.79 -22.43
N ALA A 119 -0.49 25.50 -23.68
CA ALA A 119 -1.77 24.89 -24.02
C ALA A 119 -1.61 23.48 -24.59
N SER A 120 -2.53 22.59 -24.22
CA SER A 120 -2.81 21.38 -24.98
C SER A 120 -3.99 21.58 -25.93
N ASP A 121 -4.21 20.65 -26.85
CA ASP A 121 -5.49 20.46 -27.52
C ASP A 121 -6.50 19.70 -26.60
N PRO A 122 -7.77 19.53 -26.99
CA PRO A 122 -8.77 18.80 -26.20
C PRO A 122 -8.48 17.30 -26.02
N PHE A 123 -7.52 16.74 -26.76
CA PHE A 123 -7.10 15.34 -26.66
C PHE A 123 -5.80 15.17 -25.86
N GLY A 124 -5.19 16.28 -25.41
CA GLY A 124 -4.00 16.31 -24.58
C GLY A 124 -2.68 16.42 -25.35
N TYR A 125 -2.71 16.58 -26.67
CA TYR A 125 -1.50 16.85 -27.47
C TYR A 125 -1.02 18.28 -27.24
N PHE A 126 0.28 18.53 -27.42
CA PHE A 126 0.85 19.86 -27.28
C PHE A 126 0.38 20.77 -28.41
N ASP A 127 -0.37 21.82 -28.05
CA ASP A 127 -0.84 22.82 -29.01
C ASP A 127 0.24 23.88 -29.23
N ASN A 128 0.51 24.74 -28.25
CA ASN A 128 1.53 25.81 -28.35
C ASN A 128 1.92 26.35 -26.95
N VAL A 129 3.05 27.06 -26.90
CA VAL A 129 3.30 28.09 -25.87
C VAL A 129 3.08 29.46 -26.48
N TYR A 130 2.23 30.26 -25.82
CA TYR A 130 1.93 31.63 -26.18
C TYR A 130 2.55 32.62 -25.20
N ARG A 131 2.90 33.81 -25.69
CA ARG A 131 3.39 34.94 -24.90
C ARG A 131 2.59 36.20 -25.20
N SER A 132 2.32 36.97 -24.17
CA SER A 132 1.93 38.37 -24.24
C SER A 132 2.97 39.22 -23.51
N ILE A 133 3.24 40.42 -24.02
CA ILE A 133 4.14 41.42 -23.42
C ILE A 133 3.41 42.71 -23.02
N ASP A 134 2.09 42.70 -23.10
CA ASP A 134 1.21 43.87 -22.93
C ASP A 134 -0.01 43.54 -22.06
N LYS A 135 0.20 42.73 -21.00
CA LYS A 135 -0.82 42.32 -20.02
C LYS A 135 -1.94 41.47 -20.62
N GLY A 136 -1.64 40.68 -21.62
CA GLY A 136 -2.58 39.77 -22.28
C GLY A 136 -3.41 40.41 -23.39
N ASN A 137 -3.12 41.65 -23.81
CA ASN A 137 -3.86 42.32 -24.87
C ASN A 137 -3.55 41.75 -26.25
N THR A 138 -2.30 41.40 -26.53
CA THR A 138 -1.86 40.69 -27.73
C THR A 138 -1.04 39.46 -27.37
N TRP A 139 -1.11 38.43 -28.21
CA TRP A 139 -0.47 37.13 -28.01
C TRP A 139 0.22 36.64 -29.27
N GLU A 140 1.41 36.08 -29.08
CA GLU A 140 2.20 35.43 -30.13
C GLU A 140 2.59 34.01 -29.73
N ILE A 141 2.86 33.15 -30.71
CA ILE A 141 3.35 31.78 -30.48
C ILE A 141 4.87 31.82 -30.35
N ILE A 142 5.41 31.30 -29.25
CA ILE A 142 6.86 31.23 -29.00
C ILE A 142 7.39 29.79 -28.99
N PHE A 143 6.51 28.80 -28.87
CA PHE A 143 6.84 27.38 -29.05
C PHE A 143 5.70 26.70 -29.81
N PRO A 144 5.85 26.47 -31.13
CA PRO A 144 4.80 25.86 -31.92
C PRO A 144 4.70 24.35 -31.65
N GLY A 145 3.49 23.87 -31.36
CA GLY A 145 3.18 22.44 -31.36
C GLY A 145 2.71 21.94 -32.73
N HIS A 146 2.25 20.69 -32.78
CA HIS A 146 1.93 19.97 -34.04
C HIS A 146 3.02 20.05 -35.13
N SER A 147 4.27 20.23 -34.71
CA SER A 147 5.42 20.32 -35.60
C SER A 147 5.81 18.94 -36.13
N SER A 148 6.17 18.85 -37.41
CA SER A 148 6.79 17.64 -37.97
C SER A 148 8.27 17.48 -37.59
N ILE A 149 8.87 18.52 -36.99
CA ILE A 149 10.31 18.60 -36.71
C ILE A 149 10.60 18.38 -35.22
N LEU A 150 9.70 18.82 -34.33
CA LEU A 150 9.86 18.66 -32.88
C LEU A 150 8.89 17.59 -32.36
N PRO A 151 9.34 16.69 -31.46
CA PRO A 151 8.44 15.73 -30.82
C PRO A 151 7.42 16.49 -29.96
N ASP A 152 6.21 15.95 -29.90
CA ASP A 152 5.18 16.46 -29.00
C ASP A 152 5.64 16.30 -27.54
N ILE A 153 5.73 17.42 -26.82
CA ILE A 153 6.30 17.47 -25.47
C ILE A 153 5.37 16.86 -24.41
N PHE A 154 4.13 16.51 -24.77
CA PHE A 154 3.12 15.88 -23.91
C PHE A 154 2.88 14.41 -24.24
N VAL A 155 3.58 13.83 -25.23
CA VAL A 155 3.35 12.44 -25.67
C VAL A 155 4.47 11.50 -25.26
N VAL A 156 4.07 10.36 -24.67
CA VAL A 156 4.94 9.20 -24.47
C VAL A 156 4.15 7.93 -24.80
N ASN A 157 4.78 6.97 -25.47
CA ASN A 157 4.15 5.70 -25.88
C ASN A 157 2.81 5.87 -26.63
N ASN A 158 2.72 6.88 -27.50
CA ASN A 158 1.51 7.25 -28.26
C ASN A 158 0.30 7.68 -27.42
N VAL A 159 0.50 7.99 -26.14
CA VAL A 159 -0.53 8.55 -25.26
C VAL A 159 -0.17 9.99 -24.93
N ALA A 160 -1.15 10.89 -25.05
CA ALA A 160 -0.99 12.32 -24.79
C ALA A 160 -1.43 12.65 -23.36
N TYR A 161 -0.59 13.41 -22.64
CA TYR A 161 -0.76 13.69 -21.22
C TYR A 161 -0.96 15.18 -20.90
N GLY A 162 -1.11 16.05 -21.89
CA GLY A 162 -1.21 17.51 -21.67
C GLY A 162 -2.40 17.96 -20.82
N LEU A 163 -3.45 17.14 -20.71
CA LEU A 163 -4.58 17.39 -19.81
C LEU A 163 -4.24 17.11 -18.33
N VAL A 164 -3.22 16.29 -18.06
CA VAL A 164 -2.83 15.85 -16.71
C VAL A 164 -1.47 16.36 -16.27
N ALA A 165 -0.49 16.46 -17.18
CA ALA A 165 0.88 16.93 -16.94
C ALA A 165 1.21 18.06 -17.90
N ASN A 166 1.13 19.28 -17.39
CA ASN A 166 1.49 20.53 -18.06
C ASN A 166 1.92 21.50 -16.96
N THR A 167 3.03 22.22 -17.17
CA THR A 167 3.44 23.30 -16.28
C THR A 167 4.30 24.31 -17.02
N ILE A 168 4.20 25.58 -16.63
CA ILE A 168 5.02 26.68 -17.15
C ILE A 168 5.38 27.63 -16.02
N VAL A 169 6.64 28.08 -15.99
CA VAL A 169 7.11 29.13 -15.06
C VAL A 169 8.06 30.08 -15.75
N VAL A 170 8.12 31.30 -15.24
CA VAL A 170 9.05 32.35 -15.71
C VAL A 170 10.16 32.54 -14.68
N TYR A 171 11.39 32.75 -15.15
CA TYR A 171 12.51 33.04 -14.27
C TYR A 171 12.26 34.33 -13.46
N PRO A 172 12.52 34.34 -12.13
CA PRO A 172 12.19 35.48 -11.29
C PRO A 172 12.93 36.78 -11.62
N ASN A 173 14.07 36.68 -12.31
CA ASN A 173 14.96 37.80 -12.65
C ASN A 173 14.95 38.16 -14.14
N ASN A 174 14.28 37.39 -14.98
CA ASN A 174 14.27 37.60 -16.43
C ASN A 174 12.87 37.24 -16.99
N PRO A 175 12.06 38.24 -17.40
CA PRO A 175 10.72 37.97 -17.88
C PRO A 175 10.69 37.22 -19.22
N GLU A 176 11.82 37.10 -19.92
CA GLU A 176 11.93 36.48 -21.25
C GLU A 176 12.59 35.09 -21.25
N GLU A 177 12.70 34.47 -20.07
CA GLU A 177 13.28 33.15 -19.88
C GLU A 177 12.30 32.28 -19.10
N ILE A 178 11.95 31.13 -19.66
CA ILE A 178 10.87 30.28 -19.17
C ILE A 178 11.23 28.79 -19.14
N LEU A 179 10.60 28.06 -18.24
CA LEU A 179 10.67 26.59 -18.20
C LEU A 179 9.28 26.04 -18.47
N VAL A 180 9.22 25.01 -19.32
CA VAL A 180 7.98 24.29 -19.66
C VAL A 180 8.16 22.81 -19.31
N GLY A 181 7.12 22.20 -18.76
CA GLY A 181 7.10 20.80 -18.37
C GLY A 181 5.92 20.05 -18.97
N GLY A 182 6.17 18.78 -19.23
CA GLY A 182 5.23 17.81 -19.77
C GLY A 182 5.81 16.43 -19.52
N ILE A 183 6.25 15.76 -20.59
CA ILE A 183 7.05 14.53 -20.47
C ILE A 183 8.47 14.83 -19.99
N ASN A 184 9.09 15.89 -20.51
CA ASN A 184 10.42 16.35 -20.11
C ASN A 184 10.41 17.86 -19.86
N LEU A 185 11.49 18.38 -19.28
CA LEU A 185 11.71 19.81 -19.09
C LEU A 185 12.30 20.45 -20.34
N TRP A 186 11.71 21.56 -20.77
CA TRP A 186 12.19 22.42 -21.86
C TRP A 186 12.52 23.82 -21.32
N HIS A 187 13.55 24.44 -21.90
CA HIS A 187 14.02 25.77 -21.51
C HIS A 187 13.96 26.73 -22.69
N GLY A 188 13.07 27.72 -22.61
CA GLY A 188 12.89 28.75 -23.63
C GLY A 188 13.66 30.01 -23.24
N LYS A 189 14.53 30.48 -24.14
CA LYS A 189 15.23 31.76 -24.01
C LYS A 189 14.91 32.67 -25.17
N TYR A 190 14.44 33.88 -24.89
CA TYR A 190 14.33 34.89 -25.92
C TYR A 190 15.69 35.17 -26.57
N ILE A 191 15.67 35.35 -27.89
CA ILE A 191 16.84 35.74 -28.67
C ILE A 191 16.60 37.12 -29.29
N ASN A 192 16.27 37.20 -30.57
CA ASN A 192 15.93 38.45 -31.25
C ASN A 192 14.62 38.29 -32.01
N GLU A 193 13.97 39.41 -32.35
CA GLU A 193 12.81 39.48 -33.25
C GLU A 193 11.61 38.61 -32.82
N GLY A 194 11.34 38.48 -31.52
CA GLY A 194 10.23 37.66 -31.02
C GLY A 194 10.54 36.18 -30.86
N TYR A 195 11.66 35.68 -31.39
CA TYR A 195 11.98 34.27 -31.38
C TYR A 195 12.55 33.79 -30.04
N TYR A 196 12.24 32.52 -29.72
CA TYR A 196 12.79 31.79 -28.58
C TYR A 196 13.66 30.64 -29.06
N HIS A 197 14.80 30.45 -28.39
CA HIS A 197 15.61 29.26 -28.50
C HIS A 197 15.20 28.23 -27.46
N TRP A 198 14.89 27.00 -27.90
CA TRP A 198 14.44 25.88 -27.06
C TRP A 198 15.43 24.71 -27.00
N GLY A 199 16.58 24.82 -27.67
CA GLY A 199 17.51 23.70 -27.88
C GLY A 199 17.06 22.75 -28.99
N THR A 200 17.87 21.72 -29.26
CA THR A 200 17.56 20.63 -30.22
C THR A 200 16.96 19.40 -29.54
N ALA A 201 16.88 19.41 -28.21
CA ALA A 201 16.40 18.33 -27.35
C ALA A 201 15.94 18.94 -26.01
N PRO A 202 15.09 18.24 -25.23
CA PRO A 202 14.75 18.68 -23.88
C PRO A 202 16.00 18.73 -22.98
N VAL A 203 15.91 19.54 -21.94
CA VAL A 203 16.97 19.72 -20.92
C VAL A 203 17.05 18.52 -19.99
N SER A 204 15.91 17.85 -19.75
CA SER A 204 15.86 16.61 -18.99
C SER A 204 15.49 15.43 -19.89
N ASN A 205 15.81 14.21 -19.45
CA ASN A 205 15.42 13.00 -20.16
C ASN A 205 15.07 11.85 -19.20
N TYR A 206 13.77 11.56 -19.10
CA TYR A 206 13.22 10.49 -18.26
C TYR A 206 13.71 9.08 -18.65
N ALA A 207 14.09 8.87 -19.92
CA ALA A 207 14.53 7.57 -20.42
C ALA A 207 16.00 7.25 -20.08
N THR A 208 16.72 8.19 -19.47
CA THR A 208 18.11 7.96 -19.03
C THR A 208 18.16 7.23 -17.69
N SER A 209 19.35 6.75 -17.33
CA SER A 209 19.57 6.14 -16.01
C SER A 209 19.16 7.09 -14.89
N LYS A 210 18.49 6.58 -13.85
CA LYS A 210 18.13 7.35 -12.64
C LYS A 210 19.33 7.97 -11.90
N PHE A 211 20.55 7.54 -12.24
CA PHE A 211 21.81 8.07 -11.72
C PHE A 211 22.43 9.16 -12.62
N SER A 212 21.84 9.46 -13.78
CA SER A 212 22.26 10.55 -14.66
C SER A 212 21.89 11.90 -14.06
N HIS A 213 22.73 12.90 -14.28
CA HIS A 213 22.43 14.29 -13.91
C HIS A 213 21.31 14.89 -14.76
N ASP A 214 21.04 14.32 -15.95
CA ASP A 214 19.95 14.77 -16.83
C ASP A 214 18.63 14.05 -16.55
N TYR A 215 18.63 13.06 -15.64
CA TYR A 215 17.43 12.31 -15.30
C TYR A 215 16.48 13.15 -14.47
N LEU A 216 15.28 13.32 -15.01
CA LEU A 216 14.12 13.85 -14.31
C LEU A 216 12.95 12.97 -14.73
N HIS A 217 12.22 12.45 -13.75
CA HIS A 217 11.11 11.54 -14.00
C HIS A 217 10.00 12.25 -14.76
N GLU A 218 9.41 11.59 -15.74
CA GLU A 218 8.37 12.13 -16.61
C GLU A 218 7.10 12.58 -15.86
N LEU A 219 6.22 13.27 -16.60
CA LEU A 219 4.93 13.82 -16.13
C LEU A 219 5.12 14.92 -15.09
N HIS A 220 5.54 16.09 -15.55
CA HIS A 220 5.85 17.25 -14.72
C HIS A 220 4.59 18.07 -14.45
N HIS A 221 4.31 18.31 -13.17
CA HIS A 221 3.08 18.99 -12.70
C HIS A 221 3.32 20.41 -12.21
N THR A 222 4.52 20.68 -11.68
CA THR A 222 4.83 21.99 -11.10
C THR A 222 6.32 22.24 -11.03
N TYR A 223 6.70 23.51 -11.24
CA TYR A 223 8.02 24.03 -10.91
C TYR A 223 7.88 25.21 -9.94
N VAL A 224 8.77 25.31 -8.95
CA VAL A 224 8.73 26.40 -7.96
C VAL A 224 10.13 26.90 -7.71
N PHE A 225 10.41 28.15 -8.08
CA PHE A 225 11.66 28.82 -7.76
C PHE A 225 11.79 29.09 -6.26
N LYS A 226 13.00 28.93 -5.74
CA LYS A 226 13.34 29.35 -4.39
C LYS A 226 13.24 30.88 -4.31
N PRO A 227 12.56 31.44 -3.29
CA PRO A 227 12.44 32.89 -3.15
C PRO A 227 13.80 33.58 -3.17
N ASN A 228 13.93 34.64 -3.97
CA ASN A 228 15.15 35.44 -4.16
C ASN A 228 16.36 34.69 -4.75
N ASP A 229 16.16 33.50 -5.33
CA ASP A 229 17.23 32.68 -5.91
C ASP A 229 16.79 32.11 -7.26
N PRO A 230 17.10 32.79 -8.39
CA PRO A 230 16.66 32.36 -9.71
C PRO A 230 17.42 31.11 -10.21
N LYS A 231 18.43 30.64 -9.49
CA LYS A 231 19.24 29.47 -9.88
C LYS A 231 18.72 28.17 -9.27
N THR A 232 17.82 28.24 -8.30
CA THR A 232 17.32 27.05 -7.59
C THR A 232 15.81 26.97 -7.69
N PHE A 233 15.30 25.83 -8.11
CA PHE A 233 13.89 25.51 -8.18
C PHE A 233 13.64 24.04 -7.87
N LEU A 234 12.46 23.78 -7.31
CA LEU A 234 11.93 22.44 -7.10
C LEU A 234 11.04 22.04 -8.25
N ILE A 235 11.00 20.74 -8.53
CA ILE A 235 10.18 20.13 -9.56
C ILE A 235 9.32 19.06 -8.90
N GLY A 236 8.01 19.07 -9.17
CA GLY A 236 7.10 17.97 -8.84
C GLY A 236 6.71 17.20 -10.10
N THR A 237 6.94 15.88 -10.08
CA THR A 237 6.56 14.95 -11.16
C THR A 237 5.89 13.70 -10.58
N ASP A 238 5.44 12.77 -11.42
CA ASP A 238 4.94 11.46 -10.96
C ASP A 238 6.00 10.66 -10.19
N GLY A 239 7.29 10.94 -10.43
CA GLY A 239 8.41 10.38 -9.68
C GLY A 239 8.67 11.04 -8.34
N GLY A 240 7.88 12.05 -7.94
CA GLY A 240 8.02 12.78 -6.67
C GLY A 240 8.66 14.16 -6.84
N ILE A 241 9.57 14.51 -5.93
CA ILE A 241 10.19 15.84 -5.87
C ILE A 241 11.64 15.76 -6.33
N ALA A 242 12.05 16.68 -7.19
CA ALA A 242 13.44 16.90 -7.57
C ALA A 242 13.85 18.36 -7.37
N ILE A 243 15.16 18.60 -7.37
CA ILE A 243 15.78 19.93 -7.34
C ILE A 243 16.80 20.03 -8.46
N ASN A 244 16.94 21.21 -9.04
CA ASN A 244 18.05 21.47 -9.94
C ASN A 244 19.34 21.82 -9.16
N ILE A 245 20.51 21.47 -9.69
CA ILE A 245 21.81 21.69 -9.06
C ILE A 245 22.40 23.01 -9.57
N ASP A 246 22.62 23.98 -8.66
CA ASP A 246 23.40 25.21 -8.85
C ASP A 246 23.15 26.04 -10.13
N GLY A 247 21.96 25.93 -10.72
CA GLY A 247 21.60 26.62 -11.97
C GLY A 247 22.11 25.94 -13.24
N GLU A 248 22.75 24.77 -13.14
CA GLU A 248 23.32 24.01 -14.28
C GLU A 248 22.27 23.15 -15.01
N LEU A 249 20.99 23.25 -14.63
CA LEU A 249 19.88 22.46 -15.18
C LEU A 249 20.12 20.94 -15.17
N GLN A 250 20.87 20.50 -14.16
CA GLN A 250 21.03 19.10 -13.76
C GLN A 250 20.13 18.81 -12.56
N PHE A 251 19.67 17.58 -12.39
CA PHE A 251 18.61 17.24 -11.45
C PHE A 251 19.00 16.19 -10.42
N LYS A 252 18.40 16.32 -9.23
CA LYS A 252 18.55 15.37 -8.14
C LYS A 252 17.20 15.16 -7.45
N SER A 253 16.83 13.89 -7.23
CA SER A 253 15.64 13.54 -6.45
C SER A 253 15.78 13.91 -4.96
N LEU A 254 14.69 14.38 -4.37
CA LEU A 254 14.52 14.73 -2.96
C LEU A 254 13.46 13.85 -2.26
N ASN A 255 13.24 12.63 -2.73
CA ASN A 255 12.18 11.74 -2.22
C ASN A 255 12.46 11.07 -0.87
N ARG A 256 13.55 11.43 -0.18
CA ARG A 256 13.88 10.81 1.12
C ARG A 256 12.74 11.10 2.10
N THR A 257 12.15 10.04 2.67
CA THR A 257 10.97 10.10 3.57
C THR A 257 9.68 10.63 2.96
N TYR A 258 9.64 10.89 1.65
CA TYR A 258 8.41 11.27 0.94
C TYR A 258 7.67 10.01 0.51
N MET A 259 6.64 9.63 1.26
CA MET A 259 5.88 8.40 1.04
C MET A 259 4.57 8.72 0.32
N THR A 260 4.49 8.38 -0.96
CA THR A 260 3.29 8.55 -1.80
C THR A 260 2.79 7.23 -2.41
N ALA A 261 3.46 6.12 -2.14
CA ALA A 261 3.11 4.82 -2.69
C ALA A 261 1.67 4.41 -2.31
N GLN A 262 0.91 4.00 -3.31
CA GLN A 262 -0.48 3.60 -3.19
C GLN A 262 -0.57 2.08 -3.23
N PHE A 263 -0.58 1.44 -2.06
CA PHE A 263 -0.68 0.00 -1.97
C PHE A 263 -2.13 -0.47 -2.14
N VAL A 264 -2.30 -1.50 -2.96
CA VAL A 264 -3.60 -2.16 -3.21
C VAL A 264 -3.66 -3.58 -2.64
N THR A 265 -2.50 -4.22 -2.45
CA THR A 265 -2.36 -5.55 -1.83
C THR A 265 -1.19 -5.55 -0.84
N LEU A 266 -1.17 -6.50 0.09
CA LEU A 266 -0.12 -6.63 1.10
C LEU A 266 0.06 -8.09 1.52
N ASN A 267 1.31 -8.51 1.70
CA ASN A 267 1.71 -9.65 2.50
C ASN A 267 2.94 -9.30 3.34
N VAL A 268 3.30 -10.14 4.31
CA VAL A 268 4.47 -9.94 5.18
C VAL A 268 5.15 -11.26 5.44
N ASN A 269 6.47 -11.34 5.49
CA ASN A 269 7.14 -12.60 5.86
C ASN A 269 7.03 -12.89 7.38
N GLY A 270 7.67 -13.97 7.85
CA GLY A 270 7.74 -14.34 9.27
C GLY A 270 8.57 -13.41 10.17
N PHE A 271 9.18 -12.37 9.60
CA PHE A 271 10.13 -11.48 10.27
C PHE A 271 9.76 -9.99 10.16
N GLY A 272 8.57 -9.71 9.62
CA GLY A 272 8.03 -8.36 9.54
C GLY A 272 8.45 -7.54 8.33
N ASN A 273 8.99 -8.17 7.27
CA ASN A 273 9.26 -7.52 5.99
C ASN A 273 8.06 -7.62 5.06
N PRO A 274 7.38 -6.50 4.73
CA PRO A 274 6.21 -6.54 3.87
C PRO A 274 6.56 -6.51 2.38
N ILE A 275 5.67 -7.08 1.57
CA ILE A 275 5.61 -6.93 0.12
C ILE A 275 4.20 -6.50 -0.27
N GLY A 276 4.06 -5.65 -1.28
CA GLY A 276 2.74 -5.24 -1.74
C GLY A 276 2.72 -4.80 -3.19
N GLY A 277 1.59 -5.06 -3.85
CA GLY A 277 1.27 -4.49 -5.15
C GLY A 277 0.84 -3.04 -4.99
N THR A 278 1.33 -2.18 -5.89
CA THR A 278 1.08 -0.74 -5.88
C THR A 278 0.42 -0.28 -7.17
N LEU A 279 -0.30 0.85 -7.13
CA LEU A 279 -0.74 1.51 -8.34
C LEU A 279 0.47 2.15 -9.04
N GLY A 280 0.74 1.76 -10.28
CA GLY A 280 1.73 2.41 -11.16
C GLY A 280 3.21 2.09 -10.91
N ASN A 281 3.57 1.40 -9.81
CA ASN A 281 4.96 1.05 -9.49
C ASN A 281 5.16 -0.45 -9.25
N GLY A 282 4.32 -1.31 -9.85
CA GLY A 282 4.46 -2.76 -9.71
C GLY A 282 4.43 -3.24 -8.27
N ILE A 283 5.35 -4.14 -7.94
CA ILE A 283 5.44 -4.81 -6.64
C ILE A 283 6.66 -4.31 -5.88
N GLN A 284 6.43 -3.87 -4.65
CA GLN A 284 7.44 -3.28 -3.77
C GLN A 284 7.67 -4.18 -2.55
N TYR A 285 8.92 -4.49 -2.25
CA TYR A 285 9.35 -5.22 -1.04
C TYR A 285 10.13 -4.31 -0.11
N ILE A 286 9.74 -4.26 1.17
CA ILE A 286 10.41 -3.47 2.21
C ILE A 286 11.09 -4.46 3.16
N GLY A 287 12.42 -4.42 3.21
CA GLY A 287 13.19 -5.33 4.05
C GLY A 287 14.67 -5.32 3.74
N ASP A 288 15.28 -6.50 3.79
CA ASP A 288 16.69 -6.69 3.52
C ASP A 288 17.07 -6.17 2.12
N GLY A 289 18.22 -5.50 2.00
CA GLY A 289 18.73 -4.99 0.72
C GLY A 289 18.58 -3.48 0.50
N THR A 290 18.04 -2.74 1.48
CA THR A 290 18.04 -1.28 1.44
C THR A 290 18.84 -0.68 2.61
N ASN A 291 19.46 0.49 2.38
CA ASN A 291 20.22 1.20 3.42
C ASN A 291 19.31 1.97 4.41
N SER A 292 18.01 1.68 4.42
CA SER A 292 17.01 2.37 5.24
C SER A 292 15.90 1.40 5.62
N PRO A 293 15.48 1.34 6.90
CA PRO A 293 14.30 0.55 7.30
C PRO A 293 12.99 0.94 6.57
N LEU A 294 12.97 2.10 5.90
CA LEU A 294 11.84 2.59 5.09
C LEU A 294 12.06 2.42 3.58
N GLY A 295 13.18 1.84 3.16
CA GLY A 295 13.49 1.63 1.75
C GLY A 295 12.70 0.46 1.18
N ALA A 296 12.22 0.63 -0.04
CA ALA A 296 11.62 -0.45 -0.83
C ALA A 296 12.50 -0.81 -2.02
N ILE A 297 12.44 -2.07 -2.44
CA ILE A 297 12.99 -2.57 -3.69
C ILE A 297 11.81 -2.91 -4.60
N GLU A 298 11.85 -2.43 -5.84
CA GLU A 298 10.95 -2.89 -6.89
C GLU A 298 11.32 -4.32 -7.27
N VAL A 299 10.45 -5.28 -6.92
CA VAL A 299 10.66 -6.70 -7.22
C VAL A 299 10.26 -7.00 -8.66
N TRP A 300 9.14 -6.44 -9.11
CA TRP A 300 8.63 -6.66 -10.45
C TRP A 300 7.61 -5.59 -10.86
N ASN A 301 7.78 -5.00 -12.05
CA ASN A 301 6.92 -3.97 -12.61
C ASN A 301 6.44 -4.28 -14.05
N GLY A 302 6.50 -5.56 -14.44
CA GLY A 302 6.14 -6.01 -15.79
C GLY A 302 7.35 -6.27 -16.69
N ASP A 303 7.08 -6.63 -17.95
CA ASP A 303 8.11 -6.67 -19.00
C ASP A 303 8.27 -5.26 -19.61
N PHE A 304 9.46 -4.97 -20.16
CA PHE A 304 10.06 -3.67 -20.48
C PHE A 304 9.22 -2.56 -21.19
N ASN A 305 7.92 -2.74 -21.45
CA ASN A 305 7.04 -1.75 -22.09
C ASN A 305 5.65 -1.61 -21.42
N ASN A 306 5.46 -2.17 -20.22
CA ASN A 306 4.16 -2.15 -19.55
C ASN A 306 4.37 -1.94 -18.05
N SER A 307 4.45 -0.69 -17.60
CA SER A 307 4.44 -0.35 -16.17
C SER A 307 3.15 -0.89 -15.55
N GLY A 308 3.27 -2.01 -14.84
CA GLY A 308 2.13 -2.76 -14.35
C GLY A 308 1.63 -2.21 -13.02
N GLU A 309 0.31 -2.10 -12.86
CA GLU A 309 -0.29 -2.07 -11.52
C GLU A 309 0.03 -3.42 -10.83
N GLY A 310 0.66 -3.35 -9.64
CA GLY A 310 0.97 -4.52 -8.84
C GLY A 310 -0.30 -5.22 -8.36
N GLY A 311 -0.37 -6.53 -8.55
CA GLY A 311 -1.53 -7.35 -8.19
C GLY A 311 -1.41 -7.97 -6.80
N TYR A 312 -1.99 -9.15 -6.59
CA TYR A 312 -1.89 -9.88 -5.33
C TYR A 312 -0.51 -10.52 -5.17
N VAL A 313 -0.05 -10.58 -3.93
CA VAL A 313 1.28 -11.07 -3.57
C VAL A 313 1.21 -11.98 -2.35
N ALA A 314 2.15 -12.91 -2.26
CA ALA A 314 2.38 -13.73 -1.08
C ALA A 314 3.88 -13.95 -0.85
N ILE A 315 4.28 -14.00 0.43
CA ILE A 315 5.61 -14.46 0.85
C ILE A 315 5.42 -15.71 1.70
N SER A 316 6.21 -16.76 1.43
CA SER A 316 6.19 -17.95 2.28
C SER A 316 6.77 -17.66 3.66
N LYS A 317 6.09 -18.17 4.70
CA LYS A 317 6.55 -18.19 6.09
C LYS A 317 7.47 -19.37 6.36
N ILE A 318 7.32 -20.45 5.58
CA ILE A 318 8.20 -21.63 5.63
C ILE A 318 9.56 -21.31 5.00
N ASN A 319 9.57 -20.66 3.83
CA ASN A 319 10.77 -20.17 3.15
C ASN A 319 10.62 -18.68 2.76
N PRO A 320 11.15 -17.74 3.56
CA PRO A 320 11.05 -16.29 3.32
C PRO A 320 11.70 -15.78 2.03
N GLU A 321 12.50 -16.60 1.34
CA GLU A 321 13.05 -16.25 0.02
C GLU A 321 12.03 -16.42 -1.10
N VAL A 322 10.92 -17.14 -0.85
CA VAL A 322 9.91 -17.46 -1.86
C VAL A 322 8.83 -16.38 -1.93
N PHE A 323 8.71 -15.73 -3.09
CA PHE A 323 7.62 -14.82 -3.41
C PHE A 323 6.74 -15.37 -4.52
N ILE A 324 5.43 -15.14 -4.39
CA ILE A 324 4.39 -15.46 -5.36
C ILE A 324 3.73 -14.14 -5.75
N LEU A 325 3.76 -13.80 -7.03
CA LEU A 325 3.57 -12.46 -7.52
C LEU A 325 2.56 -12.42 -8.66
N SER A 326 1.67 -11.44 -8.66
CA SER A 326 0.83 -11.13 -9.80
C SER A 326 0.86 -9.64 -10.14
N LEU A 327 0.63 -9.30 -11.41
CA LEU A 327 0.25 -7.95 -11.84
C LEU A 327 -1.25 -7.93 -12.19
N LYS A 328 -1.82 -6.74 -12.34
CA LYS A 328 -3.19 -6.58 -12.85
C LYS A 328 -3.30 -7.17 -14.26
N GLY A 329 -4.41 -7.86 -14.53
CA GLY A 329 -4.61 -8.61 -15.77
C GLY A 329 -3.94 -10.00 -15.78
N GLY A 330 -3.32 -10.41 -14.67
CA GLY A 330 -2.82 -11.76 -14.45
C GLY A 330 -1.57 -12.22 -15.22
N PRO A 331 -0.56 -11.39 -15.46
CA PRO A 331 0.81 -11.87 -15.43
C PRO A 331 1.11 -12.44 -14.04
N PHE A 332 1.67 -13.65 -13.97
CA PHE A 332 2.06 -14.31 -12.72
C PHE A 332 3.51 -14.73 -12.74
N ARG A 333 4.20 -14.59 -11.61
CA ARG A 333 5.58 -15.06 -11.40
C ARG A 333 5.73 -15.66 -10.01
N ARG A 334 6.71 -16.56 -9.88
CA ARG A 334 7.23 -17.00 -8.58
C ARG A 334 8.75 -17.01 -8.61
N THR A 335 9.35 -16.80 -7.47
CA THR A 335 10.80 -16.72 -7.26
C THR A 335 11.13 -17.43 -5.95
N GLU A 336 12.31 -18.05 -5.89
CA GLU A 336 12.87 -18.67 -4.67
C GLU A 336 14.12 -17.93 -4.17
N ASP A 337 14.36 -16.73 -4.69
CA ASP A 337 15.52 -15.87 -4.42
C ASP A 337 15.14 -14.39 -4.28
N LYS A 338 13.97 -14.10 -3.69
CA LYS A 338 13.47 -12.73 -3.46
C LYS A 338 13.34 -11.85 -4.72
N GLY A 339 13.26 -12.46 -5.89
CA GLY A 339 13.06 -11.78 -7.17
C GLY A 339 14.34 -11.49 -7.96
N TYR A 340 15.49 -12.09 -7.58
CA TYR A 340 16.68 -12.05 -8.43
C TYR A 340 16.47 -12.83 -9.73
N SER A 341 15.73 -13.94 -9.68
CA SER A 341 15.30 -14.71 -10.83
C SER A 341 13.86 -15.18 -10.68
N PHE A 342 13.22 -15.53 -11.81
CA PHE A 342 11.83 -15.95 -11.84
C PHE A 342 11.69 -17.32 -12.50
N SER A 343 10.83 -18.16 -11.94
CA SER A 343 10.44 -19.42 -12.55
C SER A 343 9.72 -19.18 -13.88
N THR A 344 9.95 -20.08 -14.83
CA THR A 344 9.24 -20.11 -16.13
C THR A 344 7.87 -20.78 -16.04
N THR A 345 7.52 -21.35 -14.89
CA THR A 345 6.28 -22.11 -14.68
C THR A 345 5.45 -21.50 -13.56
N PHE A 346 4.14 -21.35 -13.81
CA PHE A 346 3.19 -20.87 -12.82
C PHE A 346 1.80 -21.44 -13.07
N LEU A 347 1.13 -21.04 -14.15
CA LEU A 347 -0.21 -21.49 -14.52
C LEU A 347 -0.15 -22.63 -15.53
N ASN A 348 -1.07 -23.61 -15.40
CA ASN A 348 -1.22 -24.64 -16.42
C ASN A 348 -1.81 -24.08 -17.71
N SER A 349 -1.52 -24.76 -18.82
CA SER A 349 -2.06 -24.41 -20.14
C SER A 349 -3.58 -24.25 -20.14
N GLY A 350 -4.06 -23.14 -20.71
CA GLY A 350 -5.50 -22.82 -20.80
C GLY A 350 -6.06 -22.05 -19.59
N MET A 351 -5.26 -21.81 -18.55
CA MET A 351 -5.62 -20.87 -17.47
C MET A 351 -5.22 -19.45 -17.87
N THR A 352 -6.19 -18.53 -17.84
CA THR A 352 -5.95 -17.11 -18.14
C THR A 352 -6.75 -16.23 -17.20
N ALA A 353 -6.17 -15.10 -16.80
CA ALA A 353 -6.90 -14.05 -16.12
C ALA A 353 -7.64 -13.16 -17.13
N PRO A 354 -8.83 -12.63 -16.77
CA PRO A 354 -9.43 -11.56 -17.55
C PRO A 354 -8.57 -10.29 -17.53
N ALA A 355 -8.51 -9.58 -18.66
CA ALA A 355 -7.79 -8.32 -18.76
C ALA A 355 -8.27 -7.29 -17.70
N ASN A 356 -7.35 -6.48 -17.19
CA ASN A 356 -7.61 -5.41 -16.22
C ASN A 356 -8.22 -5.85 -14.88
N THR A 357 -8.17 -7.14 -14.52
CA THR A 357 -8.66 -7.62 -13.22
C THR A 357 -7.53 -7.84 -12.23
N TYR A 358 -7.80 -7.58 -10.96
CA TYR A 358 -6.98 -8.09 -9.86
C TYR A 358 -7.35 -9.57 -9.64
N CYS A 359 -6.36 -10.42 -9.38
CA CYS A 359 -6.57 -11.86 -9.20
C CYS A 359 -6.33 -12.21 -7.72
N PRO A 360 -7.38 -12.26 -6.87
CA PRO A 360 -7.23 -12.62 -5.47
C PRO A 360 -6.43 -13.90 -5.28
N MET A 361 -5.45 -13.84 -4.40
CA MET A 361 -4.53 -14.95 -4.12
C MET A 361 -4.29 -15.04 -2.61
N LEU A 362 -4.31 -16.27 -2.09
CA LEU A 362 -3.99 -16.59 -0.70
C LEU A 362 -2.99 -17.75 -0.65
N LEU A 363 -1.92 -17.58 0.11
CA LEU A 363 -1.03 -18.67 0.52
C LEU A 363 -1.33 -18.99 1.99
N TRP A 364 -1.89 -20.16 2.23
CA TRP A 364 -2.08 -20.70 3.57
C TRP A 364 -0.96 -21.67 3.88
N GLU A 365 -0.31 -21.51 5.03
CA GLU A 365 0.78 -22.37 5.47
C GLU A 365 0.58 -22.77 6.92
N SER A 366 0.96 -24.01 7.23
CA SER A 366 0.99 -24.51 8.59
C SER A 366 2.25 -25.32 8.83
N PHE A 367 2.91 -25.07 9.96
CA PHE A 367 4.00 -25.89 10.47
C PHE A 367 3.49 -27.14 11.20
N ASN A 368 2.18 -27.21 11.49
CA ASN A 368 1.56 -28.33 12.17
C ASN A 368 0.08 -28.48 11.78
N ASP A 369 -0.19 -29.06 10.61
CA ASP A 369 -1.54 -29.39 10.16
C ASP A 369 -1.94 -30.79 10.67
N PRO A 370 -2.81 -30.88 11.70
CA PRO A 370 -3.28 -32.17 12.23
C PRO A 370 -4.18 -32.91 11.23
N THR A 371 -4.64 -32.28 10.16
CA THR A 371 -5.45 -32.90 9.11
C THR A 371 -4.62 -33.37 7.91
N SER A 372 -3.31 -33.09 7.90
CA SER A 372 -2.43 -33.53 6.81
C SER A 372 -2.52 -35.05 6.60
N VAL A 373 -2.63 -35.43 5.32
CA VAL A 373 -2.57 -36.81 4.83
C VAL A 373 -1.24 -37.12 4.13
N ASP A 374 -0.36 -36.13 4.03
CA ASP A 374 0.95 -36.30 3.40
C ASP A 374 1.89 -37.07 4.33
N THR A 375 2.86 -37.76 3.73
CA THR A 375 3.84 -38.56 4.46
C THR A 375 5.25 -38.25 4.01
N THR A 376 6.20 -38.33 4.94
CA THR A 376 7.63 -38.27 4.67
C THR A 376 8.32 -39.56 5.05
N ARG A 377 9.44 -39.85 4.40
CA ARG A 377 10.25 -41.05 4.67
C ARG A 377 11.27 -40.70 5.74
N TYR A 378 11.34 -41.50 6.81
CA TYR A 378 12.36 -41.39 7.84
C TYR A 378 13.20 -42.66 7.88
N ARG A 379 14.52 -42.52 7.92
CA ARG A 379 15.46 -43.62 8.15
C ARG A 379 16.12 -43.43 9.51
N ALA A 380 15.95 -44.40 10.41
CA ALA A 380 16.49 -44.34 11.76
C ALA A 380 18.03 -44.32 11.74
N PRO A 381 18.70 -43.27 12.27
CA PRO A 381 20.16 -43.19 12.28
C PRO A 381 20.80 -44.05 13.39
N LYS A 382 20.02 -44.41 14.40
CA LYS A 382 20.36 -45.22 15.58
C LYS A 382 19.15 -46.06 15.98
N ASP A 383 19.32 -46.93 16.98
CA ASP A 383 18.19 -47.56 17.64
C ASP A 383 17.42 -46.48 18.43
N ILE A 384 16.10 -46.45 18.30
CA ILE A 384 15.21 -45.44 18.88
C ILE A 384 14.05 -46.17 19.55
N ALA A 385 13.85 -45.92 20.85
CA ALA A 385 12.76 -46.55 21.58
C ALA A 385 11.41 -45.93 21.20
N GLN A 386 10.33 -46.71 21.27
CA GLN A 386 8.97 -46.18 21.11
C GLN A 386 8.75 -44.96 22.03
N GLY A 387 8.18 -43.89 21.47
CA GLY A 387 7.91 -42.64 22.18
C GLY A 387 9.10 -41.67 22.28
N GLU A 388 10.32 -42.07 21.90
CA GLU A 388 11.47 -41.16 21.82
C GLU A 388 11.25 -40.11 20.73
N GLU A 389 11.71 -38.87 20.97
CA GLU A 389 11.59 -37.78 19.99
C GLU A 389 12.45 -38.06 18.75
N ILE A 390 11.82 -37.91 17.59
CA ILE A 390 12.43 -37.99 16.27
C ILE A 390 12.41 -36.61 15.64
N LEU A 391 13.57 -36.21 15.10
CA LEU A 391 13.70 -35.09 14.18
C LEU A 391 13.58 -35.59 12.74
N ALA A 392 12.44 -35.35 12.10
CA ALA A 392 12.16 -35.74 10.72
C ALA A 392 12.23 -34.54 9.77
N ARG A 393 12.20 -34.81 8.45
CA ARG A 393 12.31 -33.81 7.39
C ARG A 393 11.04 -33.80 6.54
N SER A 394 10.40 -32.64 6.41
CA SER A 394 9.25 -32.44 5.53
C SER A 394 9.68 -32.53 4.07
N ARG A 395 8.75 -32.88 3.18
CA ARG A 395 8.97 -32.75 1.72
C ARG A 395 9.00 -31.30 1.26
N ILE A 396 8.54 -30.36 2.07
CA ILE A 396 8.62 -28.92 1.79
C ILE A 396 9.98 -28.42 2.30
N TYR A 397 10.91 -28.15 1.38
CA TYR A 397 12.25 -27.59 1.64
C TYR A 397 13.09 -28.33 2.70
N ASP A 398 12.89 -29.65 2.87
CA ASP A 398 13.54 -30.43 3.93
C ASP A 398 13.41 -29.79 5.32
N TYR A 399 12.32 -29.04 5.54
CA TYR A 399 12.12 -28.31 6.76
C TYR A 399 11.96 -29.30 7.94
N PRO A 400 12.68 -29.11 9.04
CA PRO A 400 12.67 -30.06 10.14
C PRO A 400 11.36 -29.98 10.93
N PHE A 401 10.91 -31.12 11.47
CA PHE A 401 9.84 -31.16 12.45
C PHE A 401 10.09 -32.26 13.47
N LYS A 402 9.57 -32.06 14.68
CA LYS A 402 9.66 -33.01 15.78
C LYS A 402 8.42 -33.89 15.82
N THR A 403 8.62 -35.18 16.07
CA THR A 403 7.55 -36.16 16.31
C THR A 403 8.09 -37.27 17.23
N THR A 404 7.35 -38.34 17.47
CA THR A 404 7.78 -39.46 18.31
C THR A 404 7.85 -40.77 17.54
N ALA A 405 8.77 -41.65 17.90
CA ALA A 405 8.87 -43.00 17.35
C ALA A 405 7.57 -43.79 17.60
N PRO A 406 6.90 -44.32 16.55
CA PRO A 406 5.61 -45.02 16.71
C PRO A 406 5.75 -46.41 17.34
N HIS A 407 6.93 -47.01 17.22
CA HIS A 407 7.36 -48.29 17.80
C HIS A 407 8.88 -48.28 17.91
N ASP A 408 9.48 -49.30 18.52
CA ASP A 408 10.94 -49.44 18.57
C ASP A 408 11.50 -49.56 17.14
N LEU A 409 12.48 -48.71 16.81
CA LEU A 409 13.16 -48.69 15.51
C LEU A 409 14.60 -49.13 15.69
N GLN A 410 15.07 -50.01 14.83
CA GLN A 410 16.48 -50.36 14.73
C GLN A 410 17.19 -49.39 13.78
N LYS A 411 18.50 -49.21 14.00
CA LYS A 411 19.34 -48.44 13.09
C LYS A 411 19.19 -48.94 11.64
N GLY A 412 18.83 -48.02 10.75
CA GLY A 412 18.65 -48.28 9.33
C GLY A 412 17.20 -48.58 8.93
N ASP A 413 16.29 -48.82 9.89
CA ASP A 413 14.87 -48.99 9.64
C ASP A 413 14.30 -47.79 8.89
N VAL A 414 13.36 -48.06 7.99
CA VAL A 414 12.69 -47.05 7.18
C VAL A 414 11.21 -47.08 7.51
N ILE A 415 10.70 -45.96 8.00
CA ILE A 415 9.28 -45.77 8.28
C ILE A 415 8.73 -44.56 7.51
N TYR A 416 7.41 -44.51 7.39
CA TYR A 416 6.70 -43.35 6.86
C TYR A 416 6.02 -42.63 8.02
N LEU A 417 6.36 -41.35 8.16
CA LEU A 417 5.80 -40.46 9.18
C LEU A 417 4.81 -39.52 8.49
N LYS A 418 3.76 -39.12 9.20
CA LYS A 418 2.90 -38.02 8.76
C LYS A 418 3.73 -36.76 8.62
N ASP A 419 3.59 -36.06 7.49
CA ASP A 419 4.23 -34.76 7.25
C ASP A 419 3.26 -33.65 7.70
N PRO A 420 3.54 -32.96 8.81
CA PRO A 420 2.62 -31.98 9.37
C PRO A 420 2.72 -30.62 8.67
N LEU A 421 3.76 -30.38 7.85
CA LEU A 421 3.90 -29.13 7.12
C LEU A 421 3.00 -29.14 5.89
N GLN A 422 2.30 -28.03 5.67
CA GLN A 422 1.42 -27.85 4.51
C GLN A 422 1.55 -26.44 3.95
N ALA A 423 1.49 -26.32 2.63
CA ALA A 423 1.34 -25.07 1.90
C ALA A 423 0.21 -25.25 0.87
N LYS A 424 -0.82 -24.41 0.97
CA LYS A 424 -2.03 -24.46 0.16
C LYS A 424 -2.25 -23.09 -0.47
N THR A 425 -2.25 -23.01 -1.80
CA THR A 425 -2.41 -21.74 -2.52
C THR A 425 -3.73 -21.72 -3.25
N PHE A 426 -4.48 -20.64 -3.05
CA PHE A 426 -5.75 -20.38 -3.70
C PHE A 426 -5.59 -19.18 -4.63
N LEU A 427 -6.10 -19.30 -5.84
CA LEU A 427 -6.00 -18.25 -6.87
C LEU A 427 -7.33 -18.12 -7.60
N ALA A 428 -7.85 -16.91 -7.68
CA ALA A 428 -9.02 -16.60 -8.47
C ALA A 428 -8.63 -16.00 -9.83
N LEU A 429 -9.21 -16.53 -10.91
CA LEU A 429 -9.07 -16.03 -12.27
C LEU A 429 -10.47 -15.75 -12.83
N GLY A 430 -10.91 -14.50 -12.73
CA GLY A 430 -12.27 -14.12 -13.11
C GLY A 430 -13.32 -14.75 -12.22
N ASP A 431 -14.16 -15.62 -12.78
CA ASP A 431 -15.24 -16.33 -12.09
C ASP A 431 -14.84 -17.73 -11.58
N LYS A 432 -13.57 -18.12 -11.72
CA LYS A 432 -13.05 -19.44 -11.32
C LYS A 432 -12.09 -19.31 -10.16
N VAL A 433 -12.16 -20.29 -9.25
CA VAL A 433 -11.23 -20.42 -8.13
C VAL A 433 -10.43 -21.71 -8.29
N TYR A 434 -9.11 -21.58 -8.23
CA TYR A 434 -8.14 -22.65 -8.37
C TYR A 434 -7.37 -22.86 -7.06
N TYR A 435 -6.85 -24.06 -6.89
CA TYR A 435 -6.11 -24.49 -5.71
C TYR A 435 -4.94 -25.39 -6.11
N THR A 436 -3.80 -25.23 -5.43
CA THR A 436 -2.62 -26.11 -5.57
C THR A 436 -1.92 -26.30 -4.22
N LYS A 437 -1.28 -27.47 -4.04
CA LYS A 437 -0.36 -27.76 -2.92
C LYS A 437 1.11 -27.60 -3.32
N GLU A 438 1.38 -27.23 -4.57
CA GLU A 438 2.70 -27.38 -5.20
C GLU A 438 3.37 -26.05 -5.53
N ILE A 439 2.81 -24.92 -5.08
CA ILE A 439 3.33 -23.59 -5.47
C ILE A 439 4.78 -23.37 -5.02
N LEU A 440 5.18 -24.02 -3.92
CA LEU A 440 6.52 -23.95 -3.33
C LEU A 440 7.50 -24.96 -3.95
N ASP A 441 7.04 -25.84 -4.84
CA ASP A 441 7.91 -26.80 -5.52
C ASP A 441 8.41 -26.21 -6.84
N PHE A 442 9.67 -25.75 -6.85
CA PHE A 442 10.32 -25.16 -8.03
C PHE A 442 10.93 -26.21 -8.96
N THR A 443 10.89 -27.50 -8.61
CA THR A 443 11.44 -28.58 -9.44
C THR A 443 10.53 -28.97 -10.60
N LYS A 444 9.28 -28.50 -10.58
CA LYS A 444 8.25 -28.79 -11.58
C LYS A 444 7.23 -27.66 -11.72
N GLU A 445 6.41 -27.74 -12.77
CA GLU A 445 5.21 -26.92 -12.91
C GLU A 445 4.16 -27.34 -11.87
N PRO A 446 3.54 -26.39 -11.13
CA PRO A 446 2.50 -26.70 -10.16
C PRO A 446 1.23 -27.24 -10.85
N GLU A 447 0.62 -28.27 -10.28
CA GLU A 447 -0.70 -28.73 -10.71
C GLU A 447 -1.81 -27.90 -10.04
N TRP A 448 -2.67 -27.25 -10.85
CA TRP A 448 -3.81 -26.47 -10.37
C TRP A 448 -5.14 -27.19 -10.59
N TRP A 449 -5.97 -27.22 -9.54
CA TRP A 449 -7.31 -27.81 -9.59
C TRP A 449 -8.37 -26.73 -9.46
N GLN A 450 -9.34 -26.71 -10.37
CA GLN A 450 -10.47 -25.79 -10.28
C GLN A 450 -11.44 -26.29 -9.21
N ILE A 451 -11.50 -25.60 -8.06
CA ILE A 451 -12.33 -25.97 -6.90
C ILE A 451 -13.69 -25.29 -6.88
N ALA A 452 -13.88 -24.22 -7.66
CA ALA A 452 -15.17 -23.58 -7.82
C ALA A 452 -15.31 -22.81 -9.13
N LYS A 453 -16.56 -22.59 -9.53
CA LYS A 453 -16.97 -21.57 -10.50
C LYS A 453 -18.13 -20.78 -9.88
N VAL A 454 -17.97 -19.47 -9.75
CA VAL A 454 -18.92 -18.58 -9.08
C VAL A 454 -19.61 -17.65 -10.07
N VAL A 455 -20.59 -16.86 -9.60
CA VAL A 455 -21.27 -15.85 -10.42
C VAL A 455 -20.64 -14.48 -10.20
N GLY A 456 -19.95 -13.97 -11.23
CA GLY A 456 -19.25 -12.69 -11.22
C GLY A 456 -17.74 -12.83 -11.02
N THR A 457 -17.00 -11.76 -11.30
CA THR A 457 -15.55 -11.69 -11.08
C THR A 457 -15.26 -11.68 -9.58
N VAL A 458 -14.40 -12.59 -9.14
CA VAL A 458 -13.96 -12.68 -7.73
C VAL A 458 -13.13 -11.45 -7.37
N SER A 459 -13.51 -10.75 -6.30
CA SER A 459 -12.87 -9.52 -5.83
C SER A 459 -12.02 -9.73 -4.57
N CYS A 460 -12.38 -10.69 -3.73
CA CYS A 460 -11.66 -11.00 -2.49
C CYS A 460 -11.91 -12.45 -2.04
N MET A 461 -11.02 -12.96 -1.19
CA MET A 461 -11.14 -14.27 -0.56
C MET A 461 -10.75 -14.19 0.92
N GLY A 462 -11.38 -15.01 1.76
CA GLY A 462 -11.02 -15.21 3.16
C GLY A 462 -11.07 -16.70 3.51
N ILE A 463 -10.14 -17.19 4.32
CA ILE A 463 -9.96 -18.62 4.58
C ILE A 463 -9.97 -18.92 6.08
N SER A 464 -10.58 -20.04 6.49
CA SER A 464 -10.55 -20.52 7.87
C SER A 464 -9.15 -20.97 8.29
N ALA A 465 -8.86 -20.91 9.60
CA ALA A 465 -7.54 -21.26 10.14
C ALA A 465 -7.07 -22.68 9.79
N ASP A 466 -8.01 -23.62 9.63
CA ASP A 466 -7.77 -25.02 9.22
C ASP A 466 -7.76 -25.23 7.69
N ALA A 467 -7.94 -24.16 6.91
CA ALA A 467 -8.10 -24.19 5.46
C ALA A 467 -9.23 -25.10 4.94
N ASN A 468 -10.22 -25.45 5.76
CA ASN A 468 -11.35 -26.28 5.34
C ASN A 468 -12.47 -25.48 4.64
N HIS A 469 -12.58 -24.19 4.95
CA HIS A 469 -13.60 -23.29 4.41
C HIS A 469 -12.96 -22.05 3.79
N LEU A 470 -13.26 -21.81 2.50
CA LEU A 470 -12.88 -20.62 1.76
C LEU A 470 -14.13 -19.82 1.42
N TYR A 471 -14.16 -18.54 1.80
CA TYR A 471 -15.21 -17.60 1.46
C TYR A 471 -14.75 -16.70 0.32
N VAL A 472 -15.64 -16.44 -0.63
CA VAL A 472 -15.33 -15.73 -1.88
C VAL A 472 -16.35 -14.62 -2.08
N GLY A 473 -15.87 -13.40 -2.27
CA GLY A 473 -16.68 -12.23 -2.64
C GLY A 473 -16.50 -11.87 -4.12
N THR A 474 -17.53 -11.29 -4.74
CA THR A 474 -17.46 -10.84 -6.14
C THR A 474 -17.66 -9.33 -6.31
N GLU A 475 -17.18 -8.81 -7.44
CA GLU A 475 -17.40 -7.43 -7.87
C GLU A 475 -18.89 -7.10 -8.05
N SER A 476 -19.70 -8.11 -8.34
CA SER A 476 -21.16 -8.06 -8.48
C SER A 476 -21.94 -8.28 -7.17
N GLY A 477 -21.25 -8.42 -6.04
CA GLY A 477 -21.87 -8.40 -4.71
C GLY A 477 -22.33 -9.75 -4.19
N ASN A 478 -21.84 -10.85 -4.76
CA ASN A 478 -22.17 -12.19 -4.30
C ASN A 478 -21.14 -12.69 -3.29
N VAL A 479 -21.60 -13.44 -2.29
CA VAL A 479 -20.76 -14.12 -1.30
C VAL A 479 -20.98 -15.62 -1.42
N PHE A 480 -19.90 -16.37 -1.59
CA PHE A 480 -19.89 -17.83 -1.69
C PHE A 480 -19.08 -18.44 -0.55
N ARG A 481 -19.49 -19.63 -0.12
CA ARG A 481 -18.73 -20.52 0.77
C ARG A 481 -18.32 -21.77 -0.01
N ILE A 482 -17.04 -22.06 -0.03
CA ILE A 482 -16.43 -23.28 -0.57
C ILE A 482 -15.94 -24.11 0.62
N SER A 483 -16.35 -25.37 0.72
CA SER A 483 -16.13 -26.23 1.91
C SER A 483 -15.63 -27.62 1.56
N ASN A 484 -15.22 -28.37 2.58
CA ASN A 484 -14.60 -29.71 2.49
C ASN A 484 -13.20 -29.70 1.85
N LEU A 485 -12.49 -28.58 1.96
CA LEU A 485 -11.15 -28.43 1.36
C LEU A 485 -10.09 -29.30 2.06
N THR A 486 -10.29 -29.68 3.33
CA THR A 486 -9.42 -30.65 4.02
C THR A 486 -9.30 -31.98 3.28
N TYR A 487 -10.36 -32.39 2.57
CA TYR A 487 -10.38 -33.66 1.82
C TYR A 487 -9.98 -33.50 0.34
N ALA A 488 -9.76 -32.27 -0.13
CA ALA A 488 -9.31 -31.96 -1.47
C ALA A 488 -7.78 -32.10 -1.57
N ASN A 489 -7.29 -33.32 -1.78
CA ASN A 489 -5.84 -33.63 -1.76
C ASN A 489 -5.29 -34.10 -3.11
N SER A 490 -6.13 -34.17 -4.15
CA SER A 490 -5.76 -34.59 -5.50
C SER A 490 -6.72 -34.02 -6.53
N ALA A 491 -6.35 -34.04 -7.82
CA ALA A 491 -7.25 -33.64 -8.91
C ALA A 491 -8.62 -34.32 -8.83
N ALA A 492 -8.64 -35.62 -8.48
CA ALA A 492 -9.85 -36.41 -8.37
C ALA A 492 -10.79 -35.90 -7.27
N THR A 493 -10.26 -35.44 -6.15
CA THR A 493 -11.05 -35.01 -4.98
C THR A 493 -11.30 -33.50 -4.96
N ALA A 494 -10.42 -32.70 -5.56
CA ALA A 494 -10.50 -31.24 -5.55
C ALA A 494 -11.25 -30.64 -6.75
N SER A 495 -11.05 -31.20 -7.95
CA SER A 495 -11.54 -30.57 -9.18
C SER A 495 -13.04 -30.73 -9.35
N ILE A 496 -13.77 -29.65 -9.58
CA ILE A 496 -15.23 -29.68 -9.83
C ILE A 496 -15.63 -30.41 -11.12
N THR A 497 -14.66 -30.70 -11.99
CA THR A 497 -14.88 -31.51 -13.19
C THR A 497 -14.78 -33.02 -12.91
N SER A 498 -14.32 -33.41 -11.72
CA SER A 498 -14.19 -34.82 -11.32
C SER A 498 -15.49 -35.34 -10.71
N ALA A 499 -15.84 -36.58 -11.05
CA ALA A 499 -16.97 -37.30 -10.42
C ALA A 499 -16.71 -37.67 -8.95
N LEU A 500 -15.43 -37.65 -8.51
CA LEU A 500 -15.01 -37.92 -7.13
C LEU A 500 -14.81 -36.64 -6.32
N CYS A 501 -15.19 -35.47 -6.86
CA CYS A 501 -15.03 -34.19 -6.20
C CYS A 501 -15.78 -34.17 -4.86
N VAL A 502 -15.08 -33.80 -3.79
CA VAL A 502 -15.64 -33.68 -2.44
C VAL A 502 -15.91 -32.23 -2.03
N VAL A 503 -15.43 -31.27 -2.83
CA VAL A 503 -15.58 -29.84 -2.60
C VAL A 503 -17.04 -29.42 -2.85
N SER A 504 -17.59 -28.63 -1.94
CA SER A 504 -18.92 -28.05 -2.08
C SER A 504 -18.84 -26.53 -2.19
N THR A 505 -19.61 -25.93 -3.10
CA THR A 505 -19.72 -24.46 -3.26
C THR A 505 -21.17 -24.04 -3.09
N GLN A 506 -21.42 -23.06 -2.22
CA GLN A 506 -22.75 -22.51 -1.98
C GLN A 506 -22.71 -20.98 -2.03
N GLN A 507 -23.63 -20.36 -2.78
CA GLN A 507 -23.88 -18.92 -2.63
C GLN A 507 -24.68 -18.68 -1.36
N ILE A 508 -24.16 -17.87 -0.44
CA ILE A 508 -24.76 -17.61 0.86
C ILE A 508 -25.39 -16.21 0.99
N LYS A 509 -25.03 -15.28 0.09
CA LYS A 509 -25.61 -13.92 0.05
C LYS A 509 -25.45 -13.27 -1.33
N SER A 510 -26.31 -12.30 -1.62
CA SER A 510 -26.17 -11.36 -2.73
C SER A 510 -26.52 -9.94 -2.26
N PHE A 511 -25.70 -8.97 -2.67
CA PHE A 511 -25.85 -7.54 -2.46
C PHE A 511 -25.84 -6.86 -3.84
N PRO A 512 -27.00 -6.71 -4.50
CA PRO A 512 -27.07 -6.17 -5.85
C PRO A 512 -26.41 -4.79 -5.96
N ASN A 513 -25.68 -4.53 -7.05
CA ASN A 513 -24.98 -3.27 -7.34
C ASN A 513 -23.92 -2.86 -6.31
N ARG A 514 -23.42 -3.81 -5.51
CA ARG A 514 -22.32 -3.61 -4.57
C ARG A 514 -21.15 -4.51 -4.95
N THR A 515 -19.94 -4.09 -4.65
CA THR A 515 -18.75 -4.94 -4.67
C THR A 515 -18.45 -5.45 -3.27
N ILE A 516 -18.21 -6.76 -3.12
CA ILE A 516 -17.62 -7.29 -1.87
C ILE A 516 -16.15 -6.91 -1.86
N THR A 517 -15.68 -6.23 -0.83
CA THR A 517 -14.31 -5.70 -0.76
C THR A 517 -13.40 -6.55 0.13
N SER A 518 -13.93 -7.16 1.19
CA SER A 518 -13.19 -8.04 2.08
C SER A 518 -14.13 -9.03 2.76
N ILE A 519 -13.58 -10.22 3.03
CA ILE A 519 -14.17 -11.22 3.91
C ILE A 519 -13.07 -11.65 4.87
N SER A 520 -13.24 -11.39 6.17
CA SER A 520 -12.36 -11.93 7.21
C SER A 520 -13.04 -13.09 7.93
N VAL A 521 -12.28 -14.14 8.19
CA VAL A 521 -12.75 -15.33 8.92
C VAL A 521 -12.09 -15.33 10.28
N ASP A 522 -12.86 -15.56 11.33
CA ASP A 522 -12.36 -15.58 12.69
C ASP A 522 -11.30 -16.68 12.86
N PRO A 523 -10.08 -16.33 13.30
CA PRO A 523 -9.00 -17.31 13.50
C PRO A 523 -9.34 -18.43 14.50
N LYS A 524 -10.31 -18.21 15.41
CA LYS A 524 -10.77 -19.18 16.42
C LYS A 524 -12.08 -19.86 16.05
N ASN A 525 -12.84 -19.36 15.07
CA ASN A 525 -14.18 -19.87 14.76
C ASN A 525 -14.57 -19.75 13.27
N PRO A 526 -14.53 -20.83 12.48
CA PRO A 526 -14.86 -20.77 11.05
C PRO A 526 -16.33 -20.40 10.72
N LYS A 527 -17.20 -20.34 11.73
CA LYS A 527 -18.59 -19.88 11.59
C LYS A 527 -18.74 -18.37 11.67
N HIS A 528 -17.77 -17.67 12.26
CA HIS A 528 -17.80 -16.22 12.45
C HIS A 528 -16.98 -15.54 11.34
N ILE A 529 -17.65 -14.70 10.55
CA ILE A 529 -17.02 -13.92 9.47
C ILE A 529 -17.52 -12.47 9.47
N ILE A 530 -16.67 -11.56 9.01
CA ILE A 530 -17.07 -10.19 8.66
C ILE A 530 -17.01 -10.03 7.15
N VAL A 531 -18.04 -9.40 6.58
CA VAL A 531 -18.12 -9.05 5.16
C VAL A 531 -18.23 -7.54 5.01
N THR A 532 -17.38 -6.96 4.15
CA THR A 532 -17.41 -5.52 3.86
C THR A 532 -17.77 -5.24 2.41
N LEU A 533 -18.35 -4.06 2.18
CA LEU A 533 -18.82 -3.63 0.88
C LEU A 533 -18.16 -2.32 0.41
N GLY A 534 -18.04 -2.18 -0.91
CA GLY A 534 -17.60 -0.97 -1.58
C GLY A 534 -18.74 -0.05 -2.04
N ASN A 535 -18.41 0.84 -2.98
CA ASN A 535 -19.27 1.81 -3.67
C ASN A 535 -19.84 2.93 -2.76
N TYR A 536 -19.93 4.16 -3.28
CA TYR A 536 -20.54 5.29 -2.55
C TYR A 536 -22.06 5.29 -2.67
N GLY A 537 -22.74 6.00 -1.76
CA GLY A 537 -24.19 6.27 -1.86
C GLY A 537 -25.11 5.21 -1.23
N PHE A 538 -24.59 4.38 -0.31
CA PHE A 538 -25.37 3.39 0.42
C PHE A 538 -25.34 3.65 1.93
N ASP A 539 -26.24 3.01 2.67
CA ASP A 539 -26.38 3.21 4.13
C ASP A 539 -25.68 2.12 4.97
N GLU A 540 -25.32 0.98 4.37
CA GLU A 540 -24.72 -0.16 5.06
C GLU A 540 -23.49 -0.67 4.32
N TYR A 541 -22.41 -0.92 5.07
CA TYR A 541 -21.10 -1.28 4.53
C TYR A 541 -20.44 -2.50 5.18
N VAL A 542 -20.92 -2.95 6.33
CA VAL A 542 -20.27 -4.01 7.13
C VAL A 542 -21.33 -4.93 7.73
N TYR A 543 -21.15 -6.23 7.56
CA TYR A 543 -22.04 -7.26 8.08
C TYR A 543 -21.28 -8.26 8.94
N ASN A 544 -21.82 -8.55 10.11
CA ASN A 544 -21.39 -9.63 11.00
C ASN A 544 -22.23 -10.89 10.75
N ILE A 545 -21.58 -12.05 10.76
CA ILE A 545 -22.19 -13.36 10.54
C ILE A 545 -21.57 -14.36 11.50
N ASP A 546 -22.31 -14.82 12.51
CA ASP A 546 -21.85 -15.80 13.51
C ASP A 546 -22.17 -17.26 13.15
N ASN A 547 -22.88 -17.47 12.04
CA ASN A 547 -23.37 -18.78 11.61
C ASN A 547 -23.10 -19.06 10.11
N ALA A 548 -21.93 -18.66 9.62
CA ALA A 548 -21.54 -18.74 8.22
C ALA A 548 -21.50 -20.17 7.64
N LEU A 549 -21.45 -21.21 8.48
CA LEU A 549 -21.50 -22.62 8.10
C LEU A 549 -22.92 -23.19 7.98
N ASP A 550 -23.95 -22.45 8.40
CA ASP A 550 -25.34 -22.90 8.26
C ASP A 550 -25.77 -22.94 6.80
N SER A 551 -26.85 -23.65 6.50
CA SER A 551 -27.42 -23.68 5.14
C SER A 551 -27.98 -22.32 4.72
N LEU A 552 -28.43 -21.52 5.67
CA LEU A 552 -28.93 -20.15 5.49
C LEU A 552 -28.31 -19.22 6.54
N PRO A 553 -27.09 -18.71 6.32
CA PRO A 553 -26.44 -17.80 7.25
C PRO A 553 -27.20 -16.47 7.40
N THR A 554 -27.15 -15.87 8.59
CA THR A 554 -27.78 -14.58 8.86
C THR A 554 -26.75 -13.46 8.77
N PHE A 555 -27.03 -12.46 7.95
CA PHE A 555 -26.17 -11.29 7.77
C PHE A 555 -26.74 -10.11 8.57
N ILE A 556 -26.04 -9.71 9.63
CA ILE A 556 -26.46 -8.63 10.52
C ILE A 556 -25.62 -7.40 10.21
N SER A 557 -26.27 -6.31 9.78
CA SER A 557 -25.57 -5.03 9.58
C SER A 557 -25.01 -4.53 10.90
N VAL A 558 -23.72 -4.21 10.89
CA VAL A 558 -22.98 -3.64 12.04
C VAL A 558 -22.49 -2.24 11.72
N GLN A 559 -23.22 -1.50 10.87
CA GLN A 559 -22.89 -0.14 10.47
C GLN A 559 -22.73 0.80 11.68
N GLY A 560 -23.68 0.77 12.63
CA GLY A 560 -23.61 1.58 13.85
C GLY A 560 -23.34 3.06 13.58
N ASN A 561 -22.31 3.60 14.24
CA ASN A 561 -21.81 4.98 14.07
C ASN A 561 -20.69 5.13 13.03
N LEU A 562 -20.38 4.09 12.24
CA LEU A 562 -19.34 4.17 11.22
C LEU A 562 -19.74 5.20 10.14
N PRO A 563 -18.85 6.12 9.73
CA PRO A 563 -19.15 7.06 8.65
C PRO A 563 -19.49 6.36 7.34
N LEU A 564 -20.46 6.90 6.60
CA LEU A 564 -20.87 6.35 5.31
C LEU A 564 -19.75 6.50 4.27
N GLY A 565 -19.34 5.38 3.69
CA GLY A 565 -18.30 5.31 2.68
C GLY A 565 -17.76 3.88 2.53
N PRO A 566 -17.04 3.60 1.43
CA PRO A 566 -16.46 2.29 1.20
C PRO A 566 -15.59 1.80 2.36
N VAL A 567 -15.77 0.53 2.72
CA VAL A 567 -14.88 -0.20 3.64
C VAL A 567 -14.09 -1.19 2.78
N TYR A 568 -12.77 -1.10 2.78
CA TYR A 568 -11.90 -1.84 1.86
C TYR A 568 -11.37 -3.13 2.46
N SER A 569 -11.19 -3.18 3.79
CA SER A 569 -10.62 -4.33 4.47
C SER A 569 -11.26 -4.52 5.83
N SER A 570 -11.40 -5.77 6.26
CA SER A 570 -11.80 -6.16 7.61
C SER A 570 -10.80 -7.13 8.21
N LEU A 571 -10.71 -7.12 9.53
CA LEU A 571 -9.89 -8.02 10.31
C LEU A 571 -10.59 -8.32 11.63
N ILE A 572 -10.75 -9.61 11.95
CA ILE A 572 -11.12 -10.09 13.28
C ILE A 572 -9.81 -10.39 14.00
N GLU A 573 -9.63 -9.82 15.19
CA GLU A 573 -8.36 -9.95 15.92
C GLU A 573 -8.14 -11.39 16.37
N LEU A 574 -6.91 -11.87 16.16
CA LEU A 574 -6.47 -13.24 16.40
C LEU A 574 -6.87 -13.82 17.76
N ASN A 575 -6.83 -13.00 18.82
CA ASN A 575 -7.10 -13.46 20.18
C ASN A 575 -8.50 -13.09 20.69
N ASN A 576 -9.20 -12.14 20.06
CA ASN A 576 -10.51 -11.68 20.46
C ASN A 576 -11.48 -11.59 19.27
N SER A 577 -12.35 -12.59 19.16
CA SER A 577 -13.44 -12.66 18.18
C SER A 577 -14.37 -11.44 18.17
N ASN A 578 -14.49 -10.70 19.26
CA ASN A 578 -15.35 -9.51 19.32
C ASN A 578 -14.64 -8.24 18.84
N LEU A 579 -13.31 -8.26 18.74
CA LEU A 579 -12.50 -7.12 18.29
C LEU A 579 -12.37 -7.16 16.78
N VAL A 580 -12.99 -6.18 16.12
CA VAL A 580 -12.96 -6.06 14.66
C VAL A 580 -12.33 -4.72 14.29
N ILE A 581 -11.42 -4.76 13.31
CA ILE A 581 -10.71 -3.61 12.76
C ILE A 581 -11.08 -3.49 11.28
N LEU A 582 -11.35 -2.26 10.83
CA LEU A 582 -11.74 -1.95 9.46
C LEU A 582 -10.77 -0.94 8.84
N GLY A 583 -10.35 -1.22 7.61
CA GLY A 583 -9.70 -0.26 6.72
C GLY A 583 -10.75 0.39 5.84
N THR A 584 -10.90 1.71 5.93
CA THR A 584 -11.98 2.47 5.27
C THR A 584 -11.40 3.58 4.39
N GLU A 585 -12.26 4.25 3.63
CA GLU A 585 -11.94 5.52 2.95
C GLU A 585 -11.39 6.60 3.90
N TYR A 586 -11.76 6.54 5.18
CA TYR A 586 -11.41 7.56 6.17
C TYR A 586 -10.30 7.11 7.14
N GLY A 587 -9.67 5.97 6.86
CA GLY A 587 -8.63 5.36 7.68
C GLY A 587 -9.12 4.17 8.50
N ILE A 588 -8.55 3.97 9.69
CA ILE A 588 -8.84 2.80 10.54
C ILE A 588 -9.97 3.10 11.53
N PHE A 589 -10.88 2.14 11.64
CA PHE A 589 -11.89 2.09 12.70
C PHE A 589 -11.84 0.73 13.38
N PHE A 590 -12.11 0.68 14.68
CA PHE A 590 -12.25 -0.59 15.39
C PHE A 590 -13.43 -0.56 16.38
N THR A 591 -13.91 -1.74 16.74
CA THR A 591 -14.84 -1.97 17.85
C THR A 591 -14.32 -3.14 18.69
N GLU A 592 -14.55 -3.11 20.01
CA GLU A 592 -14.22 -4.22 20.92
C GLU A 592 -15.41 -5.17 21.14
N ASN A 593 -16.59 -4.79 20.65
CA ASN A 593 -17.82 -5.58 20.71
C ASN A 593 -18.55 -5.47 19.37
N ILE A 594 -18.39 -6.48 18.52
CA ILE A 594 -19.01 -6.48 17.18
C ILE A 594 -20.53 -6.73 17.22
N SER A 595 -21.06 -7.39 18.25
CA SER A 595 -22.51 -7.61 18.39
C SER A 595 -23.28 -6.33 18.75
N ALA A 596 -22.59 -5.32 19.28
CA ALA A 596 -23.13 -3.99 19.57
C ALA A 596 -22.07 -2.92 19.21
N PRO A 597 -21.85 -2.66 17.91
CA PRO A 597 -20.68 -1.95 17.45
C PRO A 597 -20.69 -0.47 17.85
N ASN A 598 -19.60 -0.02 18.44
CA ASN A 598 -19.25 1.39 18.58
C ASN A 598 -17.88 1.61 17.94
N TRP A 599 -17.87 2.08 16.70
CA TRP A 599 -16.68 2.28 15.89
C TRP A 599 -15.88 3.49 16.39
N ILE A 600 -14.63 3.23 16.78
CA ILE A 600 -13.67 4.21 17.24
C ILE A 600 -12.67 4.46 16.11
N ASN A 601 -12.47 5.71 15.71
CA ASN A 601 -11.42 6.07 14.76
C ASN A 601 -10.05 5.98 15.43
N ASP A 602 -9.11 5.24 14.82
CA ASP A 602 -7.74 5.10 15.31
C ASP A 602 -6.73 5.27 14.18
N ASN A 603 -6.73 6.46 13.58
CA ASN A 603 -5.84 6.79 12.47
C ASN A 603 -4.37 6.98 12.90
N GLY A 604 -4.10 7.12 14.20
CA GLY A 604 -2.75 7.35 14.74
C GLY A 604 -1.93 8.39 13.94
N PRO A 605 -0.62 8.17 13.74
CA PRO A 605 0.24 9.08 12.97
C PRO A 605 0.00 9.01 11.45
N MET A 606 -0.70 7.98 10.96
CA MET A 606 -1.02 7.81 9.54
C MET A 606 -2.00 8.89 9.05
N GLY A 607 -2.80 9.46 9.95
CA GLY A 607 -3.82 10.46 9.64
C GLY A 607 -4.96 9.89 8.78
N ARG A 608 -5.87 10.76 8.34
CA ARG A 608 -6.97 10.34 7.46
C ARG A 608 -6.43 10.03 6.07
N ILE A 609 -6.47 8.75 5.69
CA ILE A 609 -6.11 8.25 4.36
C ILE A 609 -6.81 6.91 4.12
N PRO A 610 -7.18 6.55 2.88
CA PRO A 610 -7.76 5.24 2.63
C PRO A 610 -6.81 4.11 3.00
N VAL A 611 -7.32 3.14 3.77
CA VAL A 611 -6.59 1.91 4.15
C VAL A 611 -7.17 0.76 3.35
N LYS A 612 -6.40 0.25 2.40
CA LYS A 612 -6.87 -0.76 1.43
C LYS A 612 -6.74 -2.19 1.95
N VAL A 613 -5.74 -2.45 2.80
CA VAL A 613 -5.47 -3.81 3.31
C VAL A 613 -5.11 -3.75 4.77
N LEU A 614 -5.76 -4.59 5.56
CA LEU A 614 -5.36 -4.99 6.90
C LEU A 614 -4.90 -6.45 6.86
N LEU A 615 -3.81 -6.75 7.56
CA LEU A 615 -3.27 -8.10 7.69
C LEU A 615 -2.70 -8.29 9.09
N GLN A 616 -3.07 -9.37 9.76
CA GLN A 616 -2.42 -9.81 11.00
C GLN A 616 -1.60 -11.06 10.71
N GLN A 617 -0.38 -11.14 11.25
CA GLN A 617 0.38 -12.39 11.21
C GLN A 617 -0.24 -13.42 12.15
N THR A 618 -0.78 -14.49 11.58
CA THR A 618 -1.44 -15.58 12.32
C THR A 618 -0.70 -16.90 12.25
N VAL A 619 0.40 -16.98 11.48
CA VAL A 619 1.22 -18.20 11.39
C VAL A 619 2.23 -18.22 12.53
N SER A 620 2.20 -19.27 13.34
CA SER A 620 3.21 -19.59 14.36
C SER A 620 4.02 -20.81 13.94
N GLY A 621 5.31 -20.85 14.26
CA GLY A 621 6.16 -22.01 14.01
C GLY A 621 7.63 -21.66 13.90
N GLY A 622 8.46 -22.67 13.61
CA GLY A 622 9.91 -22.56 13.58
C GLY A 622 10.57 -22.76 14.94
N GLY A 623 11.72 -22.13 15.14
CA GLY A 623 12.50 -22.26 16.38
C GLY A 623 13.20 -23.61 16.54
N ILE A 624 13.50 -24.29 15.42
CA ILE A 624 14.07 -25.64 15.44
C ILE A 624 15.57 -25.57 15.18
N PHE A 625 16.35 -26.07 16.13
CA PHE A 625 17.78 -26.31 15.93
C PHE A 625 18.00 -27.75 15.48
N VAL A 626 18.70 -27.92 14.35
CA VAL A 626 19.15 -29.22 13.87
C VAL A 626 20.65 -29.36 14.13
N PRO A 627 21.07 -30.26 15.02
CA PRO A 627 22.49 -30.51 15.25
C PRO A 627 23.13 -31.13 13.99
N SER A 628 24.42 -30.86 13.81
CA SER A 628 25.25 -31.57 12.83
C SER A 628 25.78 -32.85 13.45
N ASP A 629 25.84 -33.92 12.66
CA ASP A 629 26.50 -35.17 13.04
C ASP A 629 28.04 -35.02 13.03
N ASP A 630 28.58 -34.05 12.28
CA ASP A 630 30.00 -33.69 12.30
C ASP A 630 30.23 -32.55 13.30
N PRO A 631 31.05 -32.76 14.36
CA PRO A 631 31.34 -31.71 15.35
C PRO A 631 32.07 -30.49 14.78
N ASN A 632 32.60 -30.56 13.55
CA ASN A 632 33.25 -29.44 12.87
C ASN A 632 32.29 -28.59 12.03
N ILE A 633 31.06 -29.06 11.81
CA ILE A 633 30.03 -28.33 11.06
C ILE A 633 29.02 -27.79 12.07
N PRO A 634 28.75 -26.47 12.12
CA PRO A 634 27.73 -25.92 13.00
C PRO A 634 26.34 -26.45 12.60
N GLY A 635 25.50 -26.73 13.60
CA GLY A 635 24.10 -27.08 13.36
C GLY A 635 23.33 -25.94 12.68
N VAL A 636 22.22 -26.27 12.04
CA VAL A 636 21.39 -25.33 11.31
C VAL A 636 20.21 -24.91 12.18
N TYR A 637 20.02 -23.60 12.35
CA TYR A 637 18.87 -23.04 13.05
C TYR A 637 17.80 -22.57 12.07
N TYR A 638 16.58 -23.07 12.26
CA TYR A 638 15.38 -22.65 11.53
C TYR A 638 14.62 -21.65 12.42
N PRO A 639 14.68 -20.34 12.11
CA PRO A 639 14.19 -19.30 13.00
C PRO A 639 12.68 -19.38 13.24
N GLU A 640 12.29 -19.02 14.46
CA GLU A 640 10.88 -18.88 14.84
C GLU A 640 10.27 -17.63 14.20
N ILE A 641 8.99 -17.72 13.82
CA ILE A 641 8.22 -16.57 13.34
C ILE A 641 8.17 -15.51 14.45
N SER A 642 8.74 -14.34 14.17
CA SER A 642 8.97 -13.29 15.19
C SER A 642 7.91 -12.19 15.22
N ASN A 643 7.05 -12.13 14.20
CA ASN A 643 6.01 -11.11 14.08
C ASN A 643 4.58 -11.61 14.37
N TYR A 644 4.43 -12.75 15.04
CA TYR A 644 3.12 -13.31 15.40
C TYR A 644 2.24 -12.28 16.14
N GLY A 645 1.00 -12.09 15.68
CA GLY A 645 0.04 -11.13 16.22
C GLY A 645 0.23 -9.67 15.79
N ILE A 646 1.33 -9.32 15.09
CA ILE A 646 1.50 -7.96 14.55
C ILE A 646 0.47 -7.70 13.45
N ILE A 647 -0.14 -6.52 13.50
CA ILE A 647 -1.09 -6.03 12.49
C ILE A 647 -0.38 -5.04 11.56
N TYR A 648 -0.62 -5.16 10.27
CA TYR A 648 -0.11 -4.31 9.22
C TYR A 648 -1.26 -3.65 8.46
N ALA A 649 -1.07 -2.40 8.07
CA ALA A 649 -2.03 -1.61 7.31
C ALA A 649 -1.36 -1.02 6.07
N ALA A 650 -1.87 -1.37 4.89
CA ALA A 650 -1.44 -0.78 3.62
C ALA A 650 -2.37 0.37 3.24
N THR A 651 -1.76 1.53 2.95
CA THR A 651 -2.49 2.77 2.66
C THR A 651 -2.44 3.11 1.19
N TYR A 652 -3.43 3.88 0.75
CA TYR A 652 -3.47 4.45 -0.58
C TYR A 652 -2.78 5.82 -0.60
N GLY A 653 -1.45 5.82 -0.41
CA GLY A 653 -0.63 7.04 -0.58
C GLY A 653 0.26 7.42 0.60
N ARG A 654 0.43 6.57 1.63
CA ARG A 654 1.37 6.77 2.74
C ARG A 654 2.16 5.51 3.10
N GLY A 655 2.27 4.55 2.17
CA GLY A 655 3.00 3.30 2.40
C GLY A 655 2.29 2.35 3.37
N ILE A 656 3.08 1.63 4.18
CA ILE A 656 2.63 0.57 5.06
C ILE A 656 2.97 0.92 6.51
N TYR A 657 2.02 0.68 7.42
CA TYR A 657 2.18 0.84 8.87
C TYR A 657 2.07 -0.51 9.56
N SER A 658 2.66 -0.64 10.75
CA SER A 658 2.50 -1.81 11.61
C SER A 658 2.18 -1.41 13.05
N SER A 659 1.46 -2.28 13.77
CA SER A 659 1.12 -2.12 15.18
C SER A 659 1.45 -3.40 15.94
N THR A 660 2.19 -3.24 17.04
CA THR A 660 2.53 -4.32 17.98
C THR A 660 1.58 -4.37 19.18
N SER A 661 0.55 -3.53 19.21
CA SER A 661 -0.36 -3.37 20.36
C SER A 661 -1.19 -4.63 20.68
N PHE A 662 -1.24 -5.58 19.74
CA PHE A 662 -2.00 -6.83 19.83
C PHE A 662 -1.09 -8.06 20.00
N VAL A 663 0.22 -7.86 20.16
CA VAL A 663 1.19 -8.93 20.40
C VAL A 663 1.15 -9.35 21.87
N GLY A 664 1.14 -10.67 22.11
CA GLY A 664 1.25 -11.27 23.45
C GLY A 664 -0.06 -11.60 24.15
N ILE A 665 -1.23 -11.33 23.55
CA ILE A 665 -2.52 -11.49 24.24
C ILE A 665 -2.82 -12.94 24.62
N ASP A 666 -2.24 -13.93 23.92
CA ASP A 666 -2.10 -15.33 24.37
C ASP A 666 -0.93 -15.97 23.61
N GLN A 667 0.32 -15.86 24.10
CA GLN A 667 1.31 -16.87 23.73
C GLN A 667 0.92 -18.18 24.44
N PRO A 668 0.98 -19.35 23.79
CA PRO A 668 0.83 -20.62 24.50
C PRO A 668 1.84 -20.64 25.66
N GLU A 669 1.37 -21.01 26.86
CA GLU A 669 2.19 -21.05 28.07
C GLU A 669 3.53 -21.74 27.78
N ILE A 670 4.59 -20.94 27.74
CA ILE A 670 5.94 -21.48 27.74
C ILE A 670 6.16 -22.00 29.16
N ASN A 671 5.99 -23.31 29.37
CA ASN A 671 6.46 -24.04 30.55
C ASN A 671 8.01 -24.08 30.61
N SER A 672 8.69 -23.00 30.21
CA SER A 672 10.14 -22.88 30.38
C SER A 672 10.41 -22.30 31.75
N GLN A 673 10.95 -23.14 32.62
CA GLN A 673 11.71 -22.68 33.78
C GLN A 673 12.80 -21.69 33.29
N PRO A 674 12.95 -20.50 33.90
CA PRO A 674 13.97 -19.54 33.46
C PRO A 674 15.35 -20.18 33.49
N THR A 675 16.15 -19.91 32.45
CA THR A 675 17.59 -20.18 32.50
C THR A 675 18.30 -19.14 33.36
N LYS A 676 19.53 -19.44 33.79
CA LYS A 676 20.33 -18.60 34.69
C LYS A 676 20.43 -17.16 34.17
N GLY A 677 19.98 -16.18 34.96
CA GLY A 677 19.98 -14.76 34.59
C GLY A 677 18.78 -14.29 33.77
N GLN A 678 17.73 -15.12 33.62
CA GLN A 678 16.49 -14.76 32.96
C GLN A 678 15.39 -14.37 33.96
N LEU A 679 14.65 -13.31 33.64
CA LEU A 679 13.44 -12.88 34.34
C LEU A 679 12.24 -13.28 33.48
N VAL A 680 11.38 -14.16 34.00
CA VAL A 680 10.13 -14.55 33.34
C VAL A 680 8.97 -13.79 33.97
N ILE A 681 8.07 -13.25 33.15
CA ILE A 681 6.93 -12.47 33.63
C ILE A 681 5.64 -12.90 32.95
N TYR A 682 4.55 -12.94 33.71
CA TYR A 682 3.22 -13.31 33.22
C TYR A 682 2.10 -12.78 34.14
N PRO A 683 0.88 -12.56 33.64
CA PRO A 683 0.53 -12.53 32.22
C PRO A 683 1.17 -11.30 31.55
N ASN A 684 1.45 -11.39 30.26
CA ASN A 684 1.89 -10.26 29.47
C ASN A 684 1.19 -10.29 28.11
N PRO A 685 0.19 -9.42 27.84
CA PRO A 685 -0.15 -8.22 28.60
C PRO A 685 -0.75 -8.43 30.00
N VAL A 686 -0.53 -7.45 30.86
CA VAL A 686 -1.01 -7.41 32.26
C VAL A 686 -2.06 -6.31 32.43
N ARG A 687 -3.10 -6.59 33.22
CA ARG A 687 -4.10 -5.57 33.60
C ARG A 687 -3.76 -4.91 34.94
N ASN A 688 -3.59 -5.71 35.99
CA ASN A 688 -3.44 -5.20 37.36
C ASN A 688 -2.26 -5.82 38.10
N GLU A 689 -1.96 -7.10 37.90
CA GLU A 689 -0.93 -7.80 38.68
C GLU A 689 -0.01 -8.61 37.76
N LEU A 690 1.30 -8.36 37.87
CA LEU A 690 2.36 -9.02 37.12
C LEU A 690 3.06 -10.04 38.02
N SER A 691 3.01 -11.32 37.66
CA SER A 691 3.83 -12.36 38.28
C SER A 691 5.22 -12.36 37.65
N CYS A 692 6.25 -12.48 38.49
CA CYS A 692 7.65 -12.50 38.10
C CYS A 692 8.32 -13.74 38.68
N VAL A 693 9.13 -14.42 37.88
CA VAL A 693 9.93 -15.58 38.28
C VAL A 693 11.40 -15.32 37.95
N ILE A 694 12.25 -15.44 38.96
CA ILE A 694 13.72 -15.29 38.85
C ILE A 694 14.42 -16.46 39.53
N GLN A 695 15.58 -16.85 39.00
CA GLN A 695 16.44 -17.88 39.60
C GLN A 695 17.63 -17.22 40.32
N GLY A 696 17.70 -17.39 41.64
CA GLY A 696 18.80 -16.93 42.48
C GLY A 696 19.90 -17.99 42.66
N GLU A 697 21.17 -17.60 42.60
CA GLU A 697 22.29 -18.50 42.93
C GLU A 697 22.41 -18.72 44.44
N HIS A 698 22.29 -17.63 45.19
CA HIS A 698 22.37 -17.57 46.64
C HIS A 698 21.29 -16.63 47.17
N ALA A 699 21.06 -16.63 48.48
CA ALA A 699 20.17 -15.65 49.08
C ALA A 699 20.78 -14.25 48.96
N SER A 700 20.05 -13.31 48.35
CA SER A 700 20.52 -11.94 48.11
C SER A 700 19.35 -10.94 48.07
N ASP A 701 19.68 -9.67 48.28
CA ASP A 701 18.75 -8.56 48.04
C ASP A 701 18.70 -8.24 46.54
N VAL A 702 17.50 -8.15 45.99
CA VAL A 702 17.23 -7.85 44.58
C VAL A 702 16.41 -6.58 44.48
N ARG A 703 16.88 -5.65 43.64
CA ARG A 703 16.15 -4.44 43.28
C ARG A 703 15.42 -4.65 41.95
N ILE A 704 14.11 -4.47 41.96
CA ILE A 704 13.26 -4.49 40.77
C ILE A 704 12.93 -3.05 40.37
N GLU A 705 13.13 -2.70 39.10
CA GLU A 705 12.81 -1.39 38.55
C GLU A 705 11.94 -1.53 37.30
N ILE A 706 10.89 -0.71 37.18
CA ILE A 706 10.05 -0.62 35.99
C ILE A 706 10.29 0.73 35.32
N TYR A 707 10.52 0.71 34.01
CA TYR A 707 10.72 1.87 33.16
C TYR A 707 9.62 1.97 32.11
N ASP A 708 9.15 3.19 31.82
CA ASP A 708 8.35 3.45 30.63
C ASP A 708 9.24 3.46 29.36
N PHE A 709 8.62 3.46 28.18
CA PHE A 709 9.35 3.39 26.90
C PHE A 709 10.21 4.63 26.60
N SER A 710 10.03 5.74 27.34
CA SER A 710 10.91 6.92 27.26
C SER A 710 12.18 6.77 28.13
N GLY A 711 12.33 5.64 28.83
CA GLY A 711 13.45 5.36 29.72
C GLY A 711 13.30 5.97 31.12
N ARG A 712 12.13 6.53 31.44
CA ARG A 712 11.85 7.08 32.78
C ARG A 712 11.44 5.95 33.72
N LYS A 713 12.06 5.86 34.89
CA LYS A 713 11.69 4.92 35.94
C LYS A 713 10.32 5.30 36.52
N VAL A 714 9.37 4.38 36.45
CA VAL A 714 7.99 4.57 36.92
C VAL A 714 7.69 3.81 38.21
N LYS A 715 8.43 2.74 38.53
CA LYS A 715 8.26 1.97 39.77
C LYS A 715 9.56 1.33 40.21
N GLU A 716 9.73 1.14 41.52
CA GLU A 716 10.85 0.42 42.12
C GLU A 716 10.36 -0.43 43.30
N ASN A 717 10.91 -1.63 43.46
CA ASN A 717 10.66 -2.50 44.60
C ASN A 717 11.95 -3.22 45.04
N HIS A 718 12.04 -3.60 46.31
CA HIS A 718 13.18 -4.34 46.87
C HIS A 718 12.68 -5.62 47.51
N LEU A 719 13.29 -6.74 47.18
CA LEU A 719 12.88 -8.05 47.68
C LEU A 719 14.08 -8.94 47.97
N LYS A 720 13.91 -9.85 48.94
CA LYS A 720 14.90 -10.87 49.28
C LYS A 720 14.58 -12.15 48.53
N ILE A 721 15.55 -12.69 47.81
CA ILE A 721 15.45 -14.01 47.16
C ILE A 721 16.22 -15.06 47.94
N GLN A 722 15.85 -16.32 47.76
CA GLN A 722 16.60 -17.51 48.19
C GLN A 722 17.35 -18.11 47.00
N SER A 723 18.27 -19.05 47.27
CA SER A 723 18.83 -19.91 46.22
C SER A 723 17.72 -20.75 45.58
N GLY A 724 17.69 -20.84 44.24
CA GLY A 724 16.63 -21.51 43.48
C GLY A 724 15.61 -20.55 42.86
N TYR A 725 14.43 -21.07 42.50
CA TYR A 725 13.36 -20.28 41.88
C TYR A 725 12.61 -19.46 42.91
N ASN A 726 12.42 -18.18 42.62
CA ASN A 726 11.67 -17.25 43.44
C ASN A 726 10.56 -16.63 42.58
N THR A 727 9.33 -16.77 43.06
CA THR A 727 8.14 -16.21 42.43
C THR A 727 7.58 -15.10 43.31
N PHE A 728 7.28 -13.95 42.71
CA PHE A 728 6.65 -12.83 43.39
C PHE A 728 5.69 -12.10 42.45
N THR A 729 4.71 -11.40 43.02
CA THR A 729 3.75 -10.58 42.27
C THR A 729 4.03 -9.10 42.47
N MET A 730 3.66 -8.30 41.47
CA MET A 730 3.72 -6.84 41.52
C MET A 730 2.40 -6.23 41.05
N ASP A 731 1.83 -5.37 41.88
CA ASP A 731 0.73 -4.51 41.48
C ASP A 731 1.26 -3.49 40.45
N VAL A 732 0.64 -3.46 39.28
CA VAL A 732 0.90 -2.51 38.18
C VAL A 732 -0.37 -1.72 37.85
N SER A 733 -1.34 -1.71 38.76
CA SER A 733 -2.64 -1.10 38.53
C SER A 733 -2.61 0.44 38.48
N ASP A 734 -1.56 1.06 38.99
CA ASP A 734 -1.29 2.50 38.97
C ASP A 734 -0.60 2.97 37.67
N LEU A 735 -0.15 2.05 36.83
CA LEU A 735 0.54 2.35 35.58
C LEU A 735 -0.46 2.48 34.42
N ASN A 736 -0.27 3.50 33.58
CA ASN A 736 -1.12 3.76 32.42
C ASN A 736 -0.91 2.71 31.30
N ARG A 737 -1.88 2.59 30.39
CA ARG A 737 -1.73 1.79 29.15
C ARG A 737 -0.41 2.11 28.45
N GLY A 738 0.38 1.10 28.14
CA GLY A 738 1.69 1.30 27.51
C GLY A 738 2.64 0.11 27.61
N THR A 739 3.79 0.24 26.96
CA THR A 739 4.90 -0.71 27.04
C THR A 739 5.87 -0.31 28.15
N TYR A 740 6.29 -1.29 28.95
CA TYR A 740 7.21 -1.12 30.06
C TYR A 740 8.34 -2.14 30.01
N ILE A 741 9.50 -1.76 30.57
CA ILE A 741 10.65 -2.64 30.78
C ILE A 741 10.80 -2.86 32.28
N ILE A 742 10.84 -4.10 32.71
CA ILE A 742 11.18 -4.49 34.08
C ILE A 742 12.64 -4.97 34.11
N ARG A 743 13.38 -4.54 35.13
CA ARG A 743 14.75 -4.93 35.41
C ARG A 743 14.86 -5.48 36.82
N SER A 744 15.49 -6.64 36.96
CA SER A 744 15.91 -7.24 38.22
C SER A 744 17.42 -7.08 38.35
N ILE A 745 17.88 -6.52 39.47
CA ILE A 745 19.30 -6.24 39.75
C ILE A 745 19.67 -6.91 41.06
N SER A 746 20.61 -7.83 41.01
CA SER A 746 21.31 -8.38 42.18
C SER A 746 22.79 -7.95 42.16
N GLU A 747 23.56 -8.34 43.18
CA GLU A 747 25.00 -8.07 43.22
C GLU A 747 25.79 -8.70 42.05
N SER A 748 25.31 -9.83 41.50
CA SER A 748 26.01 -10.60 40.46
C SER A 748 25.30 -10.66 39.11
N THR A 749 24.01 -10.31 39.04
CA THR A 749 23.19 -10.47 37.83
C THR A 749 22.24 -9.30 37.59
N ILE A 750 22.07 -8.95 36.31
CA ILE A 750 21.01 -8.06 35.83
C ILE A 750 20.18 -8.84 34.82
N SER A 751 18.87 -8.88 35.04
CA SER A 751 17.91 -9.54 34.17
C SER A 751 16.83 -8.55 33.75
N THR A 752 16.40 -8.58 32.49
CA THR A 752 15.37 -7.68 31.96
C THR A 752 14.25 -8.46 31.29
N ALA A 753 13.04 -7.91 31.35
CA ALA A 753 11.90 -8.39 30.58
C ALA A 753 11.01 -7.20 30.18
N LYS A 754 10.16 -7.39 29.17
CA LYS A 754 9.25 -6.36 28.64
C LYS A 754 7.81 -6.79 28.85
N PHE A 755 6.95 -5.90 29.33
CA PHE A 755 5.50 -6.16 29.44
C PHE A 755 4.64 -5.00 28.96
N ILE A 756 3.37 -5.28 28.68
CA ILE A 756 2.38 -4.33 28.17
C ILE A 756 1.22 -4.22 29.17
N ILE A 757 0.78 -3.00 29.44
CA ILE A 757 -0.44 -2.72 30.20
C ILE A 757 -1.57 -2.40 29.22
N VAL A 758 -2.70 -3.12 29.34
CA VAL A 758 -3.82 -3.10 28.36
C VAL A 758 -5.12 -2.49 28.88
N LYS A 759 -5.12 -1.89 30.07
CA LYS A 759 -6.32 -1.30 30.65
C LYS A 759 -6.47 0.19 30.39
#